data_AF-A0A9P9I6X9-F1
#
_entry.id   AF-A0A9P9I6X9-F1
#
_cell.length_a   1.000
_cell.length_b   1.000
_cell.length_c   1.000
_cell.angle_alpha   90.00
_cell.angle_beta   90.00
_cell.angle_gamma   90.00
#
_symmetry.space_group_name_H-M   'P 1'
#
loop_
_entity.id
_entity.type
_entity.pdbx_description
1 polymer ?
#
loop_
_entity_poly.entity_id
_entity_poly.type
_entity_poly.pdbx_seq_one_letter_code
_entity_poly.pdbx_strand_id
1 'polypeptide(L)'
;MPTLAALQSMSKTNDIPFSEFLASPNDNSCTVDIGPPAYTQINNFQYDLSCLLSLRKPMQFTASKDFDIKALIDGSTLDDKQADALINALSHRFAICQGPPGTGKSYTALQLIRVLVQLGTVLIVTYSNHALDQNMESCLDIGVEEVIRIGSRSKSERLQDLNLRAVAREMGRTGPEKNEQYAPSNVLDSETHHVDAAIQDLIIGGLLLIRAWLDGKLGSFAGNRNFTAERLLNEEVGLREMIRADRNRLHTFWLLESRKSQKDVFRDTVNTYKDAKKALDAANEEVDLRCLQKAKIIGITTSGLARNIDLLKRLPIKVVLVEEAGEILEAHTLTAMLPSVEHAILIGDHLQLKPSVIIYELSSEIHGGKKYSLNMSLFERLVNPPPPPPPKGMAGIKLPFTTLEIQRRMHPCISDLIRQTLYPRLQDAPNVSRYPEVVGLRKRLFWLDHNVLEDGGDQDELASMSKSNSFEAEMVACLVAHLLSQGEYGPQDIAVLTPYLDQLLKLQAKISSQYEIILDDNDADALQKLDSGLRVGQPGKKGAEVPKKKSLLQSLKAATVDNFQGEEAKVVIISLVRCNKNLQCGFLRTPNCINVLLSRAKYGMYIISNSKTCGGVPMWGEVIDLLKKNENIGKHFALHCPRHPGTTMDVSTPDDFQLLSPEGGCKMHLIRGMKMFSAWNYAHVQSLAVNMLAGSFVVKNAIKLKNIGVLRRAAVNVPVGIFVNTLALDARHCSRMITIVRVGNDVEKSSQIVATVVKNDVIWVHLANLAKCLAKHPAANRVFLAHMRTVHRIALTASGPSLCGEACPSDKFCQICAPELAKTMVVDYTEFTTYQENNLDRYPIIVSSCGHIVRMVDLDSFLQMDTAYDIKPDGTIKQIKASEPFSSQELKSLPECIECRGSLRRLNRYGRLVRRVLLDESTKRFVTTAGAQYGPLVERLFEAQQELVRTEARLINAILPPTLHLAGNRDQNVQAVQRIMEGCIRYNKMNATRLAISQYLTKVHRDGAPFARIRELVEIALQNAGQNIPRNSENPVAQVAFHIMALALMIRCDMSILADTLKEIGKFHNNTFCAKMKVNFRTCRSECEELVHDAMKAKDYERAVEGHVFFARYCAMKLSFNPDLKTVRTVKSESTLHIEAAYDLCKMHGGKIRTLISEVRDVERSIKGATFLQSIISQERCSVIMAMSKELGRGIGQWYTCANGHPFSVGEYGLAMQVARCPQCGAPIGGLDHQLTQGAGRVEDINKELVALDLENQ
;
A
#
# COMPACT_ATOMS: atom_id res chain seq x y z
N MET A 1 13.56 13.87 26.05
CA MET A 1 13.39 12.41 25.96
C MET A 1 12.90 11.91 27.32
N PRO A 2 11.63 11.47 27.45
CA PRO A 2 11.04 11.06 28.74
C PRO A 2 11.81 9.94 29.45
N THR A 3 12.17 8.87 28.75
CA THR A 3 12.93 7.74 29.31
C THR A 3 14.28 8.18 29.89
N LEU A 4 15.02 9.03 29.18
CA LEU A 4 16.31 9.54 29.66
C LEU A 4 16.14 10.39 30.92
N ALA A 5 15.12 11.24 30.97
CA ALA A 5 14.82 12.04 32.15
C ALA A 5 14.44 11.15 33.36
N ALA A 6 13.66 10.09 33.11
CA ALA A 6 13.33 9.09 34.13
C ALA A 6 14.59 8.39 34.67
N LEU A 7 15.48 7.90 33.79
CA LEU A 7 16.74 7.27 34.20
C LEU A 7 17.68 8.24 34.94
N GLN A 8 17.77 9.50 34.51
CA GLN A 8 18.52 10.54 35.22
C GLN A 8 17.96 10.83 36.60
N SER A 9 16.64 10.76 36.76
CA SER A 9 15.98 10.88 38.06
C SER A 9 16.29 9.68 38.95
N MET A 10 16.15 8.46 38.43
CA MET A 10 16.50 7.21 39.14
C MET A 10 17.97 7.17 39.57
N SER A 11 18.88 7.62 38.72
CA SER A 11 20.31 7.72 39.03
C SER A 11 20.62 8.73 40.14
N LYS A 12 19.76 9.72 40.39
CA LYS A 12 19.93 10.68 41.49
C LYS A 12 19.36 10.16 42.79
N THR A 13 18.24 9.42 42.72
CA THR A 13 17.56 8.90 43.93
C THR A 13 18.13 7.56 44.41
N ASN A 14 18.83 6.81 43.54
CA ASN A 14 19.27 5.42 43.79
C ASN A 14 18.13 4.49 44.25
N ASP A 15 16.90 4.83 43.90
CA ASP A 15 15.69 4.14 44.32
C ASP A 15 15.24 3.19 43.21
N ILE A 16 15.97 2.07 43.06
CA ILE A 16 15.69 1.02 42.07
C ILE A 16 15.35 -0.26 42.83
N PRO A 17 14.09 -0.73 42.78
CA PRO A 17 13.74 -2.04 43.30
C PRO A 17 14.65 -3.10 42.70
N PHE A 18 15.02 -4.10 43.49
CA PHE A 18 15.81 -5.24 43.02
C PHE A 18 17.25 -4.91 42.58
N SER A 19 17.80 -3.77 43.01
CA SER A 19 19.18 -3.34 42.68
C SER A 19 20.25 -4.42 42.91
N GLU A 20 20.06 -5.30 43.89
CA GLU A 20 20.95 -6.39 44.27
C GLU A 20 21.24 -7.39 43.14
N PHE A 21 20.32 -7.56 42.18
CA PHE A 21 20.54 -8.40 41.00
C PHE A 21 20.42 -7.65 39.67
N LEU A 22 19.77 -6.48 39.64
CA LEU A 22 19.74 -5.64 38.43
C LEU A 22 21.08 -4.93 38.18
N ALA A 23 21.81 -4.56 39.24
CA ALA A 23 23.02 -3.74 39.20
C ALA A 23 24.10 -4.23 40.19
N SER A 24 24.34 -5.54 40.25
CA SER A 24 25.30 -6.12 41.21
C SER A 24 26.76 -5.75 40.88
N PRO A 25 27.55 -5.26 41.86
CA PRO A 25 28.94 -4.88 41.65
C PRO A 25 29.93 -6.07 41.67
N ASN A 26 29.50 -7.29 41.99
CA ASN A 26 30.40 -8.44 42.21
C ASN A 26 30.36 -9.45 41.04
N ASP A 27 31.53 -9.79 40.50
CA ASP A 27 31.76 -10.77 39.41
C ASP A 27 31.57 -12.25 39.85
N ASN A 28 31.00 -12.53 41.02
CA ASN A 28 30.94 -13.89 41.54
C ASN A 28 29.78 -14.69 40.94
N SER A 29 30.13 -15.81 40.31
CA SER A 29 29.28 -16.79 39.63
C SER A 29 28.35 -17.60 40.56
N CYS A 30 27.88 -17.04 41.67
CA CYS A 30 26.99 -17.73 42.60
C CYS A 30 25.54 -17.63 42.13
N THR A 31 24.82 -18.74 42.18
CA THR A 31 23.36 -18.80 42.01
C THR A 31 22.69 -17.88 43.04
N VAL A 32 21.94 -16.89 42.56
CA VAL A 32 21.18 -15.98 43.44
C VAL A 32 19.88 -16.65 43.85
N ASP A 33 19.66 -16.73 45.16
CA ASP A 33 18.39 -17.13 45.74
C ASP A 33 17.41 -15.94 45.71
N ILE A 34 16.30 -16.11 45.00
CA ILE A 34 15.28 -15.06 44.86
C ILE A 34 14.13 -15.42 45.83
N GLY A 35 14.10 -14.77 46.99
CA GLY A 35 13.01 -14.97 47.95
C GLY A 35 11.62 -14.59 47.42
N PRO A 36 10.55 -14.94 48.15
CA PRO A 36 9.17 -14.64 47.76
C PRO A 36 8.85 -13.15 47.88
N PRO A 37 7.80 -12.64 47.19
CA PRO A 37 7.41 -11.23 47.25
C PRO A 37 7.11 -10.76 48.68
N ALA A 38 7.46 -9.51 49.01
CA ALA A 38 7.35 -9.00 50.38
C ALA A 38 5.91 -9.08 50.94
N TYR A 39 4.90 -8.77 50.13
CA TYR A 39 3.49 -8.91 50.53
C TYR A 39 3.06 -10.35 50.89
N THR A 40 3.77 -11.38 50.44
CA THR A 40 3.47 -12.79 50.78
C THR A 40 4.03 -13.21 52.14
N GLN A 41 4.95 -12.43 52.71
CA GLN A 41 5.60 -12.73 53.98
C GLN A 41 4.76 -12.31 55.19
N ILE A 42 3.61 -11.65 54.95
CA ILE A 42 2.64 -11.28 55.98
C ILE A 42 1.93 -12.56 56.48
N ASN A 43 1.74 -12.69 57.81
CA ASN A 43 1.27 -13.92 58.45
C ASN A 43 0.08 -14.59 57.73
N ASN A 44 0.29 -15.85 57.30
CA ASN A 44 -0.68 -16.75 56.66
C ASN A 44 -1.21 -16.34 55.27
N PHE A 45 -0.46 -15.55 54.50
CA PHE A 45 -0.85 -15.27 53.10
C PHE A 45 -0.87 -16.55 52.23
N GLN A 46 -1.92 -16.69 51.41
CA GLN A 46 -2.08 -17.77 50.42
C GLN A 46 -2.66 -17.20 49.12
N TYR A 47 -2.15 -17.68 47.99
CA TYR A 47 -2.73 -17.42 46.68
C TYR A 47 -3.90 -18.37 46.42
N ASP A 48 -5.04 -17.83 45.97
CA ASP A 48 -6.16 -18.64 45.52
C ASP A 48 -5.98 -19.02 44.04
N LEU A 49 -5.80 -20.33 43.80
CA LEU A 49 -5.66 -20.92 42.47
C LEU A 49 -6.97 -21.48 41.93
N SER A 50 -8.08 -21.40 42.69
CA SER A 50 -9.38 -21.96 42.28
C SER A 50 -9.91 -21.39 40.97
N CYS A 51 -9.54 -20.15 40.61
CA CYS A 51 -9.91 -19.52 39.35
C CYS A 51 -9.31 -20.22 38.11
N LEU A 52 -8.28 -21.04 38.28
CA LEU A 52 -7.62 -21.80 37.21
C LEU A 52 -8.28 -23.16 36.96
N LEU A 53 -9.05 -23.67 37.91
CA LEU A 53 -9.58 -25.03 37.87
C LEU A 53 -10.96 -25.11 37.20
N SER A 54 -11.17 -26.11 36.34
CA SER A 54 -12.43 -26.27 35.60
C SER A 54 -13.66 -26.46 36.49
N LEU A 55 -13.48 -27.05 37.68
CA LEU A 55 -14.54 -27.27 38.67
C LEU A 55 -14.53 -26.24 39.81
N ARG A 56 -13.67 -25.21 39.74
CA ARG A 56 -13.44 -24.22 40.82
C ARG A 56 -13.31 -24.84 42.22
N LYS A 57 -12.66 -26.01 42.30
CA LYS A 57 -12.36 -26.63 43.59
C LYS A 57 -11.44 -25.70 44.40
N PRO A 58 -11.59 -25.61 45.73
CA PRO A 58 -10.71 -24.80 46.57
C PRO A 58 -9.27 -25.29 46.43
N MET A 59 -8.36 -24.42 45.99
CA MET A 59 -6.93 -24.73 45.87
C MET A 59 -6.13 -23.49 46.26
N GLN A 60 -5.30 -23.65 47.27
CA GLN A 60 -4.51 -22.57 47.85
C GLN A 60 -3.02 -22.87 47.70
N PHE A 61 -2.22 -21.84 47.44
CA PHE A 61 -0.78 -21.95 47.26
C PHE A 61 -0.03 -21.01 48.21
N THR A 62 1.06 -21.49 48.81
CA THR A 62 1.94 -20.70 49.69
C THR A 62 3.35 -20.73 49.11
N ALA A 63 3.92 -19.58 48.79
CA ALA A 63 5.21 -19.44 48.09
C ALA A 63 6.38 -20.18 48.77
N SER A 64 6.36 -20.32 50.10
CA SER A 64 7.43 -20.94 50.89
C SER A 64 7.18 -22.42 51.26
N LYS A 65 6.15 -23.07 50.69
CA LYS A 65 5.80 -24.47 50.99
C LYS A 65 5.79 -25.31 49.72
N ASP A 66 6.07 -26.60 49.88
CA ASP A 66 5.89 -27.58 48.81
C ASP A 66 4.43 -27.59 48.32
N PHE A 67 4.25 -27.66 47.01
CA PHE A 67 2.94 -27.62 46.37
C PHE A 67 2.77 -28.81 45.42
N ASP A 68 1.60 -29.44 45.45
CA ASP A 68 1.26 -30.53 44.54
C ASP A 68 0.88 -29.97 43.15
N ILE A 69 1.91 -29.74 42.33
CA ILE A 69 1.75 -29.22 40.96
C ILE A 69 0.88 -30.16 40.10
N LYS A 70 0.88 -31.48 40.37
CA LYS A 70 0.06 -32.44 39.59
C LYS A 70 -1.42 -32.16 39.75
N ALA A 71 -1.87 -31.86 40.98
CA ALA A 71 -3.27 -31.50 41.22
C ALA A 71 -3.69 -30.24 40.43
N LEU A 72 -2.78 -29.28 40.24
CA LEU A 72 -3.02 -28.09 39.42
C LEU A 72 -3.09 -28.44 37.93
N ILE A 73 -2.18 -29.27 37.43
CA ILE A 73 -2.16 -29.72 36.02
C ILE A 73 -3.45 -30.48 35.71
N ASP A 74 -3.81 -31.49 36.52
CA ASP A 74 -4.98 -32.34 36.29
C ASP A 74 -6.31 -31.58 36.41
N GLY A 75 -6.33 -30.51 37.21
CA GLY A 75 -7.53 -29.70 37.45
C GLY A 75 -7.67 -28.47 36.55
N SER A 76 -6.66 -28.11 35.77
CA SER A 76 -6.63 -26.89 34.95
C SER A 76 -6.40 -27.19 33.45
N THR A 77 -6.26 -26.13 32.65
CA THR A 77 -5.94 -26.23 31.22
C THR A 77 -4.45 -25.99 30.93
N LEU A 78 -3.64 -25.82 31.98
CA LEU A 78 -2.20 -25.63 31.89
C LEU A 78 -1.49 -26.95 31.57
N ASP A 79 -0.44 -26.88 30.76
CA ASP A 79 0.54 -27.97 30.70
C ASP A 79 1.52 -27.94 31.88
N ASP A 80 2.37 -28.95 31.97
CA ASP A 80 3.36 -29.11 33.03
C ASP A 80 4.30 -27.91 33.13
N LYS A 81 4.81 -27.40 32.00
CA LYS A 81 5.76 -26.28 31.97
C LYS A 81 5.09 -24.93 32.19
N GLN A 82 3.84 -24.77 31.79
CA GLN A 82 3.04 -23.59 32.10
C GLN A 82 2.67 -23.55 33.60
N ALA A 83 2.34 -24.70 34.20
CA ALA A 83 2.09 -24.82 35.63
C ALA A 83 3.37 -24.56 36.45
N ASP A 84 4.50 -25.14 36.04
CA ASP A 84 5.82 -24.88 36.62
C ASP A 84 6.17 -23.38 36.56
N ALA A 85 5.96 -22.73 35.40
CA ALA A 85 6.21 -21.31 35.22
C ALA A 85 5.30 -20.43 36.10
N LEU A 86 4.02 -20.80 36.23
CA LEU A 86 3.07 -20.09 37.08
C LEU A 86 3.48 -20.18 38.55
N ILE A 87 3.77 -21.39 39.05
CA ILE A 87 4.19 -21.59 40.44
C ILE A 87 5.53 -20.91 40.71
N ASN A 88 6.50 -21.03 39.79
CA ASN A 88 7.78 -20.33 39.91
C ASN A 88 7.56 -18.81 40.00
N ALA A 89 6.73 -18.22 39.14
CA ALA A 89 6.43 -16.80 39.21
C ALA A 89 5.76 -16.39 40.52
N LEU A 90 4.84 -17.19 41.07
CA LEU A 90 4.22 -16.88 42.36
C LEU A 90 5.17 -17.08 43.56
N SER A 91 6.19 -17.94 43.42
CA SER A 91 7.17 -18.23 44.48
C SER A 91 8.27 -17.18 44.63
N HIS A 92 8.57 -16.40 43.60
CA HIS A 92 9.74 -15.53 43.56
C HIS A 92 9.34 -14.08 43.31
N ARG A 93 9.93 -13.13 44.04
CA ARG A 93 9.69 -11.69 43.85
C ARG A 93 10.15 -11.15 42.49
N PHE A 94 11.01 -11.90 41.79
CA PHE A 94 11.42 -11.59 40.44
C PHE A 94 11.50 -12.88 39.62
N ALA A 95 10.66 -12.98 38.59
CA ALA A 95 10.54 -14.20 37.81
C ALA A 95 10.76 -13.93 36.32
N ILE A 96 11.47 -14.85 35.66
CA ILE A 96 11.74 -14.81 34.23
C ILE A 96 11.17 -16.06 33.58
N CYS A 97 10.30 -15.88 32.60
CA CYS A 97 9.73 -16.96 31.81
C CYS A 97 10.08 -16.77 30.33
N GLN A 98 10.85 -17.72 29.78
CA GLN A 98 11.09 -17.84 28.36
C GLN A 98 9.95 -18.63 27.71
N GLY A 99 9.28 -18.02 26.74
CA GLY A 99 8.34 -18.75 25.91
C GLY A 99 8.75 -18.76 24.44
N PRO A 100 9.24 -19.89 23.91
CA PRO A 100 9.43 -20.10 22.48
C PRO A 100 8.16 -19.84 21.64
N PRO A 101 8.25 -19.74 20.31
CA PRO A 101 7.10 -19.54 19.44
C PRO A 101 6.00 -20.60 19.64
N GLY A 102 4.74 -20.16 19.76
CA GLY A 102 3.59 -21.08 19.88
C GLY A 102 3.39 -21.75 21.24
N THR A 103 4.18 -21.44 22.27
CA THR A 103 4.12 -22.10 23.59
C THR A 103 3.08 -21.53 24.57
N GLY A 104 2.37 -20.47 24.18
CA GLY A 104 1.32 -19.86 25.00
C GLY A 104 1.82 -18.87 26.06
N LYS A 105 2.81 -18.03 25.73
CA LYS A 105 3.28 -16.91 26.58
C LYS A 105 2.15 -16.06 27.12
N SER A 106 1.36 -15.46 26.23
CA SER A 106 0.25 -14.56 26.59
C SER A 106 -0.84 -15.30 27.37
N TYR A 107 -1.08 -16.58 27.06
CA TYR A 107 -1.99 -17.42 27.82
C TYR A 107 -1.49 -17.70 29.25
N THR A 108 -0.18 -17.93 29.42
CA THR A 108 0.45 -18.12 30.74
C THR A 108 0.42 -16.81 31.54
N ALA A 109 0.72 -15.69 30.89
CA ALA A 109 0.58 -14.34 31.46
C ALA A 109 -0.86 -14.09 31.95
N LEU A 110 -1.86 -14.46 31.15
CA LEU A 110 -3.27 -14.34 31.48
C LEU A 110 -3.66 -15.19 32.70
N GLN A 111 -3.14 -16.42 32.83
CA GLN A 111 -3.38 -17.24 34.03
C GLN A 111 -2.71 -16.64 35.28
N LEU A 112 -1.52 -16.05 35.15
CA LEU A 112 -0.89 -15.30 36.25
C LEU A 112 -1.73 -14.09 36.66
N ILE A 113 -2.24 -13.31 35.69
CA ILE A 113 -3.12 -12.16 35.95
C ILE A 113 -4.39 -12.59 36.69
N ARG A 114 -5.02 -13.72 36.31
CA ARG A 114 -6.21 -14.26 37.01
C ARG A 114 -6.00 -14.47 38.51
N VAL A 115 -4.80 -14.90 38.90
CA VAL A 115 -4.44 -15.11 40.31
C VAL A 115 -4.07 -13.77 40.97
N LEU A 116 -3.26 -12.95 40.30
CA LEU A 116 -2.65 -11.74 40.89
C LEU A 116 -3.64 -10.57 41.02
N VAL A 117 -4.66 -10.47 40.16
CA VAL A 117 -5.68 -9.41 40.19
C VAL A 117 -6.48 -9.42 41.50
N GLN A 118 -6.54 -10.56 42.20
CA GLN A 118 -7.19 -10.67 43.50
C GLN A 118 -6.45 -9.89 44.60
N LEU A 119 -5.18 -9.53 44.37
CA LEU A 119 -4.31 -8.88 45.36
C LEU A 119 -4.31 -7.35 45.26
N GLY A 120 -4.81 -6.80 44.16
CA GLY A 120 -4.81 -5.37 43.88
C GLY A 120 -4.46 -5.06 42.42
N THR A 121 -3.99 -3.84 42.18
CA THR A 121 -3.68 -3.35 40.84
C THR A 121 -2.45 -4.04 40.25
N VAL A 122 -2.61 -4.66 39.09
CA VAL A 122 -1.54 -5.24 38.27
C VAL A 122 -1.21 -4.29 37.11
N LEU A 123 0.07 -3.92 36.98
CA LEU A 123 0.56 -3.11 35.86
C LEU A 123 1.10 -4.02 34.75
N ILE A 124 0.47 -3.96 33.59
CA ILE A 124 0.90 -4.68 32.38
C ILE A 124 1.67 -3.71 31.50
N VAL A 125 2.93 -4.04 31.21
CA VAL A 125 3.82 -3.25 30.36
C VAL A 125 4.19 -4.02 29.11
N THR A 126 3.96 -3.42 27.94
CA THR A 126 4.33 -4.02 26.64
C THR A 126 5.18 -3.07 25.81
N TYR A 127 5.86 -3.60 24.78
CA TYR A 127 6.53 -2.76 23.79
C TYR A 127 5.52 -2.15 22.80
N SER A 128 4.68 -2.99 22.20
CA SER A 128 3.76 -2.61 21.13
C SER A 128 2.33 -2.30 21.64
N ASN A 129 1.61 -1.43 20.91
CA ASN A 129 0.18 -1.19 21.18
C ASN A 129 -0.67 -2.41 20.81
N HIS A 130 -0.25 -3.21 19.81
CA HIS A 130 -0.99 -4.40 19.41
C HIS A 130 -0.99 -5.47 20.51
N ALA A 131 0.18 -5.78 21.07
CA ALA A 131 0.30 -6.69 22.21
C ALA A 131 -0.46 -6.15 23.43
N LEU A 132 -0.43 -4.84 23.66
CA LEU A 132 -1.21 -4.22 24.73
C LEU A 132 -2.72 -4.47 24.53
N ASP A 133 -3.24 -4.18 23.34
CA ASP A 133 -4.66 -4.33 23.03
C ASP A 133 -5.10 -5.79 23.21
N GLN A 134 -4.33 -6.74 22.68
CA GLN A 134 -4.62 -8.17 22.79
C GLN A 134 -4.65 -8.65 24.24
N ASN A 135 -3.71 -8.20 25.08
CA ASN A 135 -3.69 -8.55 26.50
C ASN A 135 -4.88 -7.97 27.25
N MET A 136 -5.22 -6.72 26.97
CA MET A 136 -6.32 -6.04 27.64
C MET A 136 -7.66 -6.66 27.24
N GLU A 137 -7.85 -7.00 25.96
CA GLU A 137 -9.01 -7.76 25.51
C GLU A 137 -9.10 -9.14 26.17
N SER A 138 -7.97 -9.84 26.26
CA SER A 138 -7.91 -11.14 26.95
C SER A 138 -8.28 -11.00 28.43
N CYS A 139 -7.91 -9.90 29.09
CA CYS A 139 -8.32 -9.61 30.47
C CYS A 139 -9.84 -9.39 30.59
N LEU A 140 -10.46 -8.72 29.62
CA LEU A 140 -11.92 -8.58 29.56
C LEU A 140 -12.60 -9.94 29.35
N ASP A 141 -12.06 -10.78 28.47
CA ASP A 141 -12.63 -12.09 28.13
C ASP A 141 -12.65 -13.07 29.32
N ILE A 142 -11.76 -12.87 30.29
CA ILE A 142 -11.73 -13.66 31.53
C ILE A 142 -12.58 -13.05 32.66
N GLY A 143 -13.29 -11.95 32.39
CA GLY A 143 -14.23 -11.31 33.32
C GLY A 143 -13.61 -10.26 34.23
N VAL A 144 -12.45 -9.70 33.91
CA VAL A 144 -11.92 -8.54 34.64
C VAL A 144 -12.48 -7.26 34.02
N GLU A 145 -13.39 -6.58 34.71
CA GLU A 145 -14.08 -5.38 34.19
C GLU A 145 -13.34 -4.06 34.52
N GLU A 146 -12.60 -4.03 35.64
CA GLU A 146 -11.90 -2.82 36.14
C GLU A 146 -10.52 -2.64 35.46
N VAL A 147 -10.56 -2.41 34.15
CA VAL A 147 -9.38 -2.34 33.28
C VAL A 147 -9.21 -0.92 32.72
N ILE A 148 -8.01 -0.34 32.85
CA ILE A 148 -7.69 0.98 32.26
C ILE A 148 -6.49 0.88 31.33
N ARG A 149 -6.65 1.40 30.10
CA ARG A 149 -5.60 1.49 29.09
C ARG A 149 -5.03 2.91 28.98
N ILE A 150 -3.71 3.06 29.09
CA ILE A 150 -3.01 4.34 28.93
C ILE A 150 -2.30 4.37 27.57
N GLY A 151 -2.71 5.28 26.69
CA GLY A 151 -2.09 5.50 25.38
C GLY A 151 -3.08 5.97 24.31
N SER A 152 -2.63 6.68 23.28
CA SER A 152 -3.53 7.33 22.31
C SER A 152 -3.85 6.52 21.04
N ARG A 153 -3.26 5.34 20.84
CA ARG A 153 -3.32 4.56 19.58
C ARG A 153 -3.94 3.18 19.81
N SER A 154 -5.26 3.10 20.05
CA SER A 154 -6.01 1.82 20.07
C SER A 154 -6.54 1.49 18.68
N LYS A 155 -6.44 0.23 18.25
CA LYS A 155 -7.25 -0.26 17.12
C LYS A 155 -8.48 -1.03 17.59
N SER A 156 -8.46 -1.51 18.83
CA SER A 156 -9.61 -2.18 19.45
C SER A 156 -10.74 -1.20 19.73
N GLU A 157 -11.95 -1.53 19.26
CA GLU A 157 -13.19 -0.82 19.57
C GLU A 157 -13.62 -1.08 21.02
N ARG A 158 -13.40 -2.28 21.56
CA ARG A 158 -13.73 -2.67 22.94
C ARG A 158 -12.96 -1.87 24.00
N LEU A 159 -11.77 -1.37 23.65
CA LEU A 159 -10.89 -0.65 24.57
C LEU A 159 -11.01 0.89 24.46
N GLN A 160 -11.88 1.42 23.59
CA GLN A 160 -12.00 2.88 23.40
C GLN A 160 -12.53 3.57 24.66
N ASP A 161 -13.56 3.00 25.27
CA ASP A 161 -14.19 3.55 26.48
C ASP A 161 -13.35 3.28 27.75
N LEU A 162 -12.49 2.27 27.69
CA LEU A 162 -11.55 1.92 28.77
C LEU A 162 -10.23 2.72 28.70
N ASN A 163 -10.11 3.65 27.74
CA ASN A 163 -8.96 4.54 27.66
C ASN A 163 -9.00 5.56 28.79
N LEU A 164 -7.86 5.80 29.47
CA LEU A 164 -7.78 6.77 30.57
C LEU A 164 -8.41 8.13 30.22
N ARG A 165 -8.23 8.62 28.98
CA ARG A 165 -8.82 9.89 28.55
C ARG A 165 -10.35 9.88 28.43
N ALA A 166 -10.93 8.73 28.10
CA ALA A 166 -12.38 8.55 28.05
C ALA A 166 -12.93 8.42 29.47
N VAL A 167 -12.33 7.54 30.27
CA VAL A 167 -12.69 7.32 31.69
C VAL A 167 -12.61 8.62 32.51
N ALA A 168 -11.54 9.40 32.36
CA ALA A 168 -11.36 10.68 33.05
C ALA A 168 -12.40 11.74 32.63
N ARG A 169 -12.87 11.69 31.38
CA ARG A 169 -13.91 12.59 30.88
C ARG A 169 -15.27 12.25 31.49
N GLU A 170 -15.59 10.97 31.63
CA GLU A 170 -16.86 10.48 32.18
C GLU A 170 -16.95 10.63 33.70
N MET A 171 -15.84 10.41 34.42
CA MET A 171 -15.82 10.45 35.89
C MET A 171 -16.21 11.83 36.44
N GLY A 172 -16.01 12.89 35.66
CA GLY A 172 -16.31 14.28 36.04
C GLY A 172 -15.39 14.81 37.14
N ARG A 173 -15.18 16.13 37.13
CA ARG A 173 -14.33 16.82 38.12
C ARG A 173 -15.06 17.09 39.43
N THR A 174 -14.38 16.90 40.55
CA THR A 174 -14.87 17.31 41.88
C THR A 174 -14.85 18.84 42.04
N GLY A 175 -15.54 19.37 43.05
CA GLY A 175 -15.54 20.82 43.34
C GLY A 175 -14.13 21.40 43.52
N PRO A 176 -13.25 20.78 44.35
CA PRO A 176 -11.86 21.19 44.48
C PRO A 176 -11.08 21.14 43.15
N GLU A 177 -11.18 20.05 42.38
CA GLU A 177 -10.52 19.91 41.08
C GLU A 177 -10.96 20.99 40.07
N LYS A 178 -12.25 21.35 40.08
CA LYS A 178 -12.77 22.46 39.25
C LYS A 178 -12.17 23.80 39.66
N ASN A 179 -12.03 24.05 40.96
CA ASN A 179 -11.44 25.28 41.47
C ASN A 179 -9.94 25.35 41.16
N GLU A 180 -9.21 24.24 41.30
CA GLU A 180 -7.79 24.13 40.97
C GLU A 180 -7.52 24.30 39.47
N GLN A 181 -8.45 23.87 38.61
CA GLN A 181 -8.36 24.07 37.17
C GLN A 181 -8.69 25.50 36.73
N TYR A 182 -9.61 26.18 37.42
CA TYR A 182 -10.19 27.45 36.99
C TYR A 182 -9.14 28.57 36.87
N ALA A 183 -8.33 28.76 37.92
CA ALA A 183 -7.34 29.82 37.94
C ALA A 183 -6.26 29.66 36.83
N PRO A 184 -5.62 28.48 36.65
CA PRO A 184 -4.69 28.26 35.55
C PRO A 184 -5.31 28.40 34.16
N SER A 185 -6.56 27.94 33.97
CA SER A 185 -7.24 28.03 32.67
C SER A 185 -7.47 29.49 32.26
N ASN A 186 -7.92 30.34 33.18
CA ASN A 186 -8.14 31.75 32.89
C ASN A 186 -6.83 32.48 32.57
N VAL A 187 -5.75 32.14 33.27
CA VAL A 187 -4.41 32.70 32.99
C VAL A 187 -3.93 32.25 31.61
N LEU A 188 -4.15 30.99 31.23
CA LEU A 188 -3.80 30.53 29.88
C LEU A 188 -4.56 31.30 28.81
N ASP A 189 -5.87 31.49 28.98
CA ASP A 189 -6.69 32.23 28.02
C ASP A 189 -6.24 33.71 27.92
N SER A 190 -5.96 34.36 29.05
CA SER A 190 -5.46 35.75 29.06
C SER A 190 -4.07 35.87 28.43
N GLU A 191 -3.13 35.00 28.80
CA GLU A 191 -1.76 35.05 28.29
C GLU A 191 -1.68 34.69 26.81
N THR A 192 -2.54 33.81 26.29
CA THR A 192 -2.58 33.49 24.85
C THR A 192 -2.94 34.74 24.04
N HIS A 193 -3.91 35.52 24.52
CA HIS A 193 -4.24 36.82 23.93
C HIS A 193 -3.12 37.84 24.06
N HIS A 194 -2.39 37.87 25.18
CA HIS A 194 -1.23 38.76 25.36
C HIS A 194 -0.05 38.38 24.47
N VAL A 195 0.21 37.09 24.24
CA VAL A 195 1.23 36.62 23.29
C VAL A 195 0.87 37.04 21.87
N ASP A 196 -0.38 36.82 21.44
CA ASP A 196 -0.85 37.23 20.11
C ASP A 196 -0.80 38.75 19.94
N ALA A 197 -1.19 39.52 20.96
CA ALA A 197 -1.12 40.98 20.96
C ALA A 197 0.33 41.48 20.92
N ALA A 198 1.24 40.91 21.71
CA ALA A 198 2.66 41.26 21.68
C ALA A 198 3.31 40.93 20.33
N ILE A 199 2.92 39.82 19.69
CA ILE A 199 3.33 39.48 18.33
C ILE A 199 2.79 40.51 17.33
N GLN A 200 1.54 40.96 17.47
CA GLN A 200 0.98 42.00 16.62
C GLN A 200 1.63 43.38 16.82
N ASP A 201 1.96 43.77 18.06
CA ASP A 201 2.66 45.02 18.39
C ASP A 201 4.12 45.01 17.89
N LEU A 202 4.77 43.84 17.86
CA LEU A 202 6.05 43.66 17.17
C LEU A 202 5.94 43.82 15.64
N ILE A 203 4.74 43.66 15.07
CA ILE A 203 4.46 43.70 13.63
C ILE A 203 3.98 45.09 13.17
N ILE A 204 3.41 45.95 14.04
CA ILE A 204 2.83 47.24 13.61
C ILE A 204 3.11 48.38 14.60
N GLY A 205 3.75 49.46 14.11
CA GLY A 205 3.64 50.80 14.72
C GLY A 205 4.73 51.81 14.36
N GLY A 206 4.44 52.76 13.45
CA GLY A 206 5.16 54.05 13.40
C GLY A 206 6.14 54.33 12.25
N LEU A 207 5.97 53.75 11.05
CA LEU A 207 7.00 53.83 9.99
C LEU A 207 7.04 55.11 9.15
N LEU A 208 6.01 55.95 9.11
CA LEU A 208 5.99 57.09 8.17
C LEU A 208 6.77 58.32 8.68
N LEU A 209 6.59 58.71 9.94
CA LEU A 209 7.26 59.88 10.53
C LEU A 209 8.74 59.61 10.78
N ILE A 210 9.07 58.41 11.28
CA ILE A 210 10.43 57.98 11.56
C ILE A 210 11.23 57.82 10.26
N ARG A 211 10.64 57.23 9.19
CA ARG A 211 11.29 57.19 7.87
C ARG A 211 11.55 58.59 7.32
N ALA A 212 10.60 59.51 7.42
CA ALA A 212 10.79 60.89 6.96
C ALA A 212 11.92 61.64 7.71
N TRP A 213 12.09 61.38 9.01
CA TRP A 213 13.18 61.93 9.81
C TRP A 213 14.54 61.30 9.46
N LEU A 214 14.59 59.97 9.28
CA LEU A 214 15.79 59.23 8.87
C LEU A 214 16.26 59.59 7.44
N ASP A 215 15.34 59.96 6.56
CA ASP A 215 15.62 60.33 5.17
C ASP A 215 16.12 61.78 5.01
N GLY A 216 16.18 62.57 6.08
CA GLY A 216 16.86 63.88 6.04
C GLY A 216 16.10 65.01 5.36
N LYS A 217 14.78 64.88 5.11
CA LYS A 217 13.98 65.88 4.34
C LYS A 217 13.71 67.21 5.06
N LEU A 218 14.32 67.44 6.22
CA LEU A 218 14.27 68.67 7.00
C LEU A 218 15.72 69.11 7.27
N GLY A 219 16.24 70.00 6.41
CA GLY A 219 17.48 70.75 6.61
C GLY A 219 18.79 69.97 6.43
N SER A 220 19.56 70.30 5.39
CA SER A 220 20.94 69.82 5.20
C SER A 220 21.92 70.89 5.66
N PHE A 221 22.62 70.66 6.77
CA PHE A 221 23.84 71.38 7.13
C PHE A 221 25.06 70.46 6.97
N ALA A 222 26.06 70.93 6.23
CA ALA A 222 27.31 70.22 5.99
C ALA A 222 28.32 70.56 7.10
N GLY A 223 28.33 69.73 8.15
CA GLY A 223 29.33 69.79 9.22
C GLY A 223 29.70 68.38 9.68
N ASN A 224 30.96 68.00 9.50
CA ASN A 224 31.46 66.66 9.81
C ASN A 224 31.80 66.57 11.31
N ARG A 225 30.84 66.18 12.15
CA ARG A 225 31.06 65.83 13.57
C ARG A 225 30.47 64.44 13.84
N ASN A 226 31.28 63.53 14.37
CA ASN A 226 30.90 62.14 14.67
C ASN A 226 30.68 62.02 16.18
N PHE A 227 29.42 62.00 16.65
CA PHE A 227 29.09 61.82 18.07
C PHE A 227 28.63 60.38 18.37
N THR A 228 28.79 59.93 19.63
CA THR A 228 28.23 58.67 20.15
C THR A 228 26.77 58.87 20.57
N ALA A 229 25.95 57.81 20.56
CA ALA A 229 24.51 57.90 20.85
C ALA A 229 24.19 58.46 22.25
N GLU A 230 24.98 58.08 23.26
CA GLU A 230 24.86 58.62 24.63
C GLU A 230 25.18 60.11 24.73
N ARG A 231 26.12 60.60 23.89
CA ARG A 231 26.51 62.01 23.87
C ARG A 231 25.49 62.88 23.13
N LEU A 232 24.84 62.32 22.10
CA LEU A 232 23.72 62.96 21.38
C LEU A 232 22.43 63.06 22.23
N LEU A 233 22.27 62.21 23.25
CA LEU A 233 21.16 62.28 24.22
C LEU A 233 21.41 63.28 25.35
N ASN A 234 22.68 63.63 25.62
CA ASN A 234 23.09 64.49 26.72
C ASN A 234 23.41 65.94 26.31
N GLU A 235 23.79 66.20 25.06
CA GLU A 235 23.95 67.56 24.51
C GLU A 235 22.63 67.99 23.83
N GLU A 236 22.15 69.23 24.07
CA GLU A 236 20.90 69.79 23.49
C GLU A 236 21.03 70.05 21.97
N VAL A 237 21.20 68.99 21.18
CA VAL A 237 21.28 69.09 19.72
C VAL A 237 19.87 69.08 19.15
N GLY A 238 19.48 70.16 18.47
CA GLY A 238 18.16 70.29 17.86
C GLY A 238 17.89 69.18 16.83
N LEU A 239 16.70 68.56 16.89
CA LEU A 239 16.26 67.45 16.01
C LEU A 239 16.42 67.70 14.50
N ARG A 240 16.48 68.97 14.09
CA ARG A 240 16.64 69.42 12.68
C ARG A 240 18.10 69.54 12.24
N GLU A 241 19.04 69.64 13.19
CA GLU A 241 20.47 69.87 12.93
C GLU A 241 21.27 68.57 12.88
N MET A 242 20.66 67.45 13.29
CA MET A 242 21.31 66.14 13.28
C MET A 242 21.57 65.65 11.84
N ILE A 243 22.79 65.18 11.57
CA ILE A 243 23.12 64.52 10.29
C ILE A 243 22.51 63.11 10.23
N ARG A 244 22.33 62.59 9.01
CA ARG A 244 21.73 61.26 8.77
C ARG A 244 22.42 60.14 9.55
N ALA A 245 23.74 60.20 9.70
CA ALA A 245 24.51 59.21 10.45
C ALA A 245 24.12 59.18 11.94
N ASP A 246 23.93 60.34 12.55
CA ASP A 246 23.54 60.48 13.96
C ASP A 246 22.07 60.05 14.18
N ARG A 247 21.17 60.41 13.25
CA ARG A 247 19.77 59.94 13.26
C ARG A 247 19.67 58.41 13.19
N ASN A 248 20.48 57.78 12.33
CA ASN A 248 20.54 56.32 12.21
C ASN A 248 21.12 55.65 13.47
N ARG A 249 22.10 56.26 14.14
CA ARG A 249 22.64 55.74 15.41
C ARG A 249 21.61 55.82 16.53
N LEU A 250 20.92 56.95 16.68
CA LEU A 250 19.87 57.13 17.68
C LEU A 250 18.68 56.18 17.44
N HIS A 251 18.23 56.06 16.19
CA HIS A 251 17.16 55.13 15.84
C HIS A 251 17.54 53.67 16.09
N THR A 252 18.79 53.29 15.80
CA THR A 252 19.31 51.95 16.10
C THR A 252 19.35 51.71 17.61
N PHE A 253 19.79 52.70 18.38
CA PHE A 253 19.80 52.65 19.84
C PHE A 253 18.37 52.49 20.41
N TRP A 254 17.43 53.33 20.00
CA TRP A 254 16.02 53.24 20.42
C TRP A 254 15.33 51.94 19.99
N LEU A 255 15.65 51.42 18.79
CA LEU A 255 15.15 50.11 18.35
C LEU A 255 15.68 48.98 19.23
N LEU A 256 16.96 49.03 19.63
CA LEU A 256 17.56 48.02 20.51
C LEU A 256 17.00 48.12 21.92
N GLU A 257 16.79 49.33 22.44
CA GLU A 257 16.21 49.58 23.77
C GLU A 257 14.73 49.16 23.84
N SER A 258 13.93 49.53 22.83
CA SER A 258 12.52 49.11 22.71
C SER A 258 12.40 47.58 22.56
N ARG A 259 13.23 46.95 21.72
CA ARG A 259 13.27 45.49 21.59
C ARG A 259 13.71 44.79 22.86
N LYS A 260 14.61 45.39 23.65
CA LYS A 260 15.04 44.82 24.94
C LYS A 260 13.85 44.77 25.90
N SER A 261 13.10 45.86 26.03
CA SER A 261 11.87 45.93 26.84
C SER A 261 10.82 44.91 26.38
N GLN A 262 10.53 44.83 25.08
CA GLN A 262 9.56 43.88 24.53
C GLN A 262 10.00 42.41 24.68
N LYS A 263 11.29 42.12 24.57
CA LYS A 263 11.83 40.76 24.76
C LYS A 263 11.68 40.29 26.20
N ASP A 264 11.89 41.17 27.17
CA ASP A 264 11.72 40.85 28.58
C ASP A 264 10.23 40.57 28.88
N VAL A 265 9.31 41.43 28.41
CA VAL A 265 7.86 41.20 28.52
C VAL A 265 7.43 39.88 27.87
N PHE A 266 7.86 39.60 26.63
CA PHE A 266 7.53 38.35 25.95
C PHE A 266 8.06 37.11 26.69
N ARG A 267 9.29 37.18 27.22
CA ARG A 267 9.86 36.09 28.02
C ARG A 267 9.04 35.84 29.28
N ASP A 268 8.61 36.90 29.95
CA ASP A 268 7.84 36.80 31.20
C ASP A 268 6.44 36.24 30.92
N THR A 269 5.74 36.71 29.88
CA THR A 269 4.46 36.14 29.39
C THR A 269 4.59 34.65 29.04
N VAL A 270 5.66 34.24 28.32
CA VAL A 270 5.91 32.83 28.00
C VAL A 270 6.18 31.99 29.25
N ASN A 271 6.86 32.54 30.25
CA ASN A 271 7.10 31.84 31.52
C ASN A 271 5.79 31.68 32.31
N THR A 272 4.99 32.74 32.45
CA THR A 272 3.67 32.69 33.08
C THR A 272 2.75 31.68 32.39
N TYR A 273 2.72 31.68 31.05
CA TYR A 273 1.98 30.68 30.28
C TYR A 273 2.46 29.25 30.58
N LYS A 274 3.77 29.01 30.62
CA LYS A 274 4.33 27.69 30.93
C LYS A 274 3.97 27.24 32.34
N ASP A 275 4.01 28.13 33.31
CA ASP A 275 3.70 27.79 34.71
C ASP A 275 2.20 27.57 34.92
N ALA A 276 1.34 28.38 34.29
CA ALA A 276 -0.09 28.13 34.24
C ALA A 276 -0.42 26.80 33.53
N LYS A 277 0.29 26.49 32.44
CA LYS A 277 0.13 25.20 31.73
C LYS A 277 0.51 24.02 32.61
N LYS A 278 1.63 24.10 33.33
CA LYS A 278 2.03 23.06 34.30
C LYS A 278 1.00 22.89 35.42
N ALA A 279 0.49 23.99 35.98
CA ALA A 279 -0.53 23.93 37.02
C ALA A 279 -1.83 23.28 36.50
N LEU A 280 -2.23 23.62 35.27
CA LEU A 280 -3.38 22.99 34.61
C LEU A 280 -3.16 21.49 34.36
N ASP A 281 -1.97 21.11 33.91
CA ASP A 281 -1.63 19.70 33.66
C ASP A 281 -1.63 18.92 34.99
N ALA A 282 -1.07 19.47 36.07
CA ALA A 282 -1.13 18.87 37.41
C ALA A 282 -2.56 18.70 37.94
N ALA A 283 -3.45 19.68 37.71
CA ALA A 283 -4.86 19.57 38.08
C ALA A 283 -5.59 18.48 37.26
N ASN A 284 -5.24 18.30 35.98
CA ASN A 284 -5.79 17.20 35.19
C ASN A 284 -5.26 15.83 35.63
N GLU A 285 -3.99 15.76 36.03
CA GLU A 285 -3.37 14.53 36.55
C GLU A 285 -4.06 14.01 37.82
N GLU A 286 -4.67 14.88 38.63
CA GLU A 286 -5.42 14.45 39.83
C GLU A 286 -6.67 13.63 39.47
N VAL A 287 -7.37 14.03 38.39
CA VAL A 287 -8.50 13.26 37.86
C VAL A 287 -8.02 11.91 37.35
N ASP A 288 -6.92 11.91 36.59
CA ASP A 288 -6.33 10.70 36.05
C ASP A 288 -5.90 9.74 37.19
N LEU A 289 -5.30 10.26 38.27
CA LEU A 289 -4.92 9.48 39.44
C LEU A 289 -6.13 8.79 40.07
N ARG A 290 -7.23 9.53 40.27
CA ARG A 290 -8.48 9.00 40.84
C ARG A 290 -9.11 7.93 39.95
N CYS A 291 -9.01 8.07 38.62
CA CYS A 291 -9.40 7.00 37.69
C CYS A 291 -8.53 5.75 37.87
N LEU A 292 -7.21 5.91 37.89
CA LEU A 292 -6.27 4.80 37.98
C LEU A 292 -6.32 4.07 39.32
N GLN A 293 -6.63 4.76 40.42
CA GLN A 293 -6.82 4.13 41.74
C GLN A 293 -7.98 3.13 41.78
N LYS A 294 -8.96 3.22 40.87
CA LYS A 294 -10.07 2.27 40.77
C LYS A 294 -9.78 1.07 39.86
N ALA A 295 -8.64 1.06 39.17
CA ALA A 295 -8.30 0.00 38.23
C ALA A 295 -7.67 -1.20 38.93
N LYS A 296 -8.11 -2.40 38.57
CA LYS A 296 -7.44 -3.66 38.89
C LYS A 296 -6.34 -4.00 37.89
N ILE A 297 -6.49 -3.58 36.65
CA ILE A 297 -5.48 -3.75 35.61
C ILE A 297 -5.20 -2.40 34.97
N ILE A 298 -3.93 -2.01 34.95
CA ILE A 298 -3.45 -0.86 34.20
C ILE A 298 -2.57 -1.38 33.08
N GLY A 299 -2.97 -1.16 31.84
CA GLY A 299 -2.20 -1.52 30.67
C GLY A 299 -1.53 -0.31 30.03
N ILE A 300 -0.22 -0.38 29.79
CA ILE A 300 0.55 0.72 29.23
C ILE A 300 1.71 0.22 28.36
N THR A 301 2.08 0.99 27.32
CA THR A 301 3.32 0.73 26.58
C THR A 301 4.52 1.32 27.30
N THR A 302 5.72 0.79 27.09
CA THR A 302 6.97 1.34 27.66
C THR A 302 7.16 2.84 27.43
N SER A 303 6.82 3.32 26.23
CA SER A 303 6.88 4.75 25.90
C SER A 303 5.82 5.59 26.63
N GLY A 304 4.63 5.01 26.85
CA GLY A 304 3.58 5.61 27.66
C GLY A 304 4.00 5.70 29.12
N LEU A 305 4.62 4.65 29.64
CA LEU A 305 5.11 4.58 31.02
C LEU A 305 6.11 5.69 31.31
N ALA A 306 7.11 5.86 30.44
CA ALA A 306 8.11 6.92 30.60
C ALA A 306 7.53 8.35 30.59
N ARG A 307 6.37 8.56 29.94
CA ARG A 307 5.68 9.86 29.93
C ARG A 307 4.82 10.11 31.16
N ASN A 308 4.31 9.04 31.77
CA ASN A 308 3.38 9.11 32.91
C ASN A 308 4.04 8.59 34.20
N ILE A 309 5.37 8.60 34.28
CA ILE A 309 6.10 7.96 35.37
C ILE A 309 5.80 8.60 36.74
N ASP A 310 5.63 9.93 36.77
CA ASP A 310 5.35 10.65 38.02
C ASP A 310 3.93 10.36 38.53
N LEU A 311 2.95 10.22 37.62
CA LEU A 311 1.60 9.77 37.93
C LEU A 311 1.60 8.32 38.46
N LEU A 312 2.31 7.41 37.80
CA LEU A 312 2.37 6.00 38.18
C LEU A 312 3.09 5.77 39.51
N LYS A 313 4.10 6.57 39.84
CA LYS A 313 4.79 6.53 41.15
C LYS A 313 3.86 6.84 42.33
N ARG A 314 2.78 7.58 42.10
CA ARG A 314 1.77 7.93 43.13
C ARG A 314 0.77 6.78 43.36
N LEU A 315 0.80 5.73 42.54
CA LEU A 315 -0.07 4.57 42.68
C LEU A 315 0.60 3.44 43.48
N PRO A 316 -0.15 2.72 44.34
CA PRO A 316 0.36 1.60 45.13
C PRO A 316 0.47 0.30 44.30
N ILE A 317 1.20 0.36 43.18
CA ILE A 317 1.37 -0.79 42.26
C ILE A 317 2.46 -1.72 42.80
N LYS A 318 2.04 -2.89 43.30
CA LYS A 318 2.98 -3.89 43.83
C LYS A 318 3.48 -4.90 42.80
N VAL A 319 2.68 -5.14 41.76
CA VAL A 319 2.93 -6.22 40.77
C VAL A 319 3.07 -5.61 39.38
N VAL A 320 4.18 -5.92 38.72
CA VAL A 320 4.45 -5.55 37.32
C VAL A 320 4.65 -6.81 36.50
N LEU A 321 3.89 -6.92 35.41
CA LEU A 321 4.05 -7.94 34.39
C LEU A 321 4.54 -7.27 33.11
N VAL A 322 5.74 -7.65 32.66
CA VAL A 322 6.31 -7.17 31.40
C VAL A 322 6.25 -8.28 30.37
N GLU A 323 5.45 -8.07 29.32
CA GLU A 323 5.40 -8.97 28.18
C GLU A 323 6.27 -8.45 27.03
N GLU A 324 6.69 -9.35 26.14
CA GLU A 324 7.67 -9.06 25.08
C GLU A 324 9.00 -8.58 25.66
N ALA A 325 9.34 -9.02 26.89
CA ALA A 325 10.50 -8.53 27.63
C ALA A 325 11.85 -8.74 26.90
N GLY A 326 11.91 -9.72 25.99
CA GLY A 326 13.07 -9.96 25.12
C GLY A 326 13.33 -8.83 24.10
N GLU A 327 12.30 -8.08 23.71
CA GLU A 327 12.32 -7.05 22.67
C GLU A 327 12.40 -5.62 23.23
N ILE A 328 12.24 -5.47 24.54
CA ILE A 328 12.25 -4.18 25.20
C ILE A 328 13.70 -3.80 25.54
N LEU A 329 14.09 -2.57 25.16
CA LEU A 329 15.38 -1.99 25.58
C LEU A 329 15.51 -2.02 27.09
N GLU A 330 16.67 -2.39 27.63
CA GLU A 330 16.91 -2.42 29.07
C GLU A 330 16.51 -1.11 29.76
N ALA A 331 16.87 0.03 29.15
CA ALA A 331 16.49 1.36 29.59
C ALA A 331 14.98 1.53 29.82
N HIS A 332 14.15 0.89 29.00
CA HIS A 332 12.69 0.97 29.09
C HIS A 332 12.14 0.03 30.17
N THR A 333 12.66 -1.19 30.27
CA THR A 333 12.26 -2.13 31.33
C THR A 333 12.62 -1.59 32.72
N LEU A 334 13.79 -0.95 32.85
CA LEU A 334 14.21 -0.32 34.10
C LEU A 334 13.23 0.77 34.56
N THR A 335 12.69 1.58 33.64
CA THR A 335 11.70 2.61 34.03
C THR A 335 10.40 2.03 34.58
N ALA A 336 10.08 0.77 34.25
CA ALA A 336 8.90 0.08 34.78
C ALA A 336 9.08 -0.43 36.22
N MET A 337 10.31 -0.45 36.74
CA MET A 337 10.61 -0.81 38.13
C MET A 337 10.29 0.37 39.05
N LEU A 338 9.01 0.65 39.24
CA LEU A 338 8.53 1.74 40.11
C LEU A 338 8.90 1.42 41.59
N PRO A 339 9.14 2.43 42.44
CA PRO A 339 9.55 2.21 43.84
C PRO A 339 8.59 1.34 44.66
N SER A 340 7.30 1.32 44.32
CA SER A 340 6.26 0.51 44.99
C SER A 340 6.23 -0.96 44.57
N VAL A 341 7.02 -1.36 43.56
CA VAL A 341 7.00 -2.72 43.01
C VAL A 341 7.70 -3.69 43.94
N GLU A 342 6.96 -4.69 44.40
CA GLU A 342 7.45 -5.77 45.25
C GLU A 342 7.57 -7.11 44.48
N HIS A 343 6.94 -7.21 43.30
CA HIS A 343 6.90 -8.41 42.48
C HIS A 343 6.97 -8.07 40.98
N ALA A 344 8.01 -8.52 40.29
CA ALA A 344 8.20 -8.32 38.85
C ALA A 344 8.26 -9.65 38.09
N ILE A 345 7.47 -9.75 37.02
CA ILE A 345 7.40 -10.95 36.16
C ILE A 345 7.75 -10.54 34.72
N LEU A 346 8.85 -11.06 34.19
CA LEU A 346 9.27 -10.82 32.81
C LEU A 346 8.96 -12.05 31.95
N ILE A 347 8.10 -11.89 30.94
CA ILE A 347 7.74 -12.94 29.99
C ILE A 347 8.21 -12.51 28.60
N GLY A 348 9.03 -13.34 27.97
CA GLY A 348 9.64 -12.99 26.69
C GLY A 348 10.40 -14.13 26.05
N ASP A 349 11.18 -13.81 25.03
CA ASP A 349 12.07 -14.77 24.38
C ASP A 349 13.30 -14.08 23.79
N HIS A 350 14.44 -14.23 24.46
CA HIS A 350 15.71 -13.64 24.03
C HIS A 350 16.30 -14.26 22.74
N LEU A 351 15.73 -15.38 22.27
CA LEU A 351 16.12 -16.02 21.02
C LEU A 351 15.26 -15.56 19.81
N GLN A 352 14.25 -14.72 20.04
CA GLN A 352 13.53 -13.98 18.98
C GLN A 352 14.10 -12.57 18.83
N LEU A 353 13.42 -11.64 18.15
CA LEU A 353 13.98 -10.32 17.83
C LEU A 353 14.53 -9.59 19.06
N LYS A 354 15.60 -8.84 18.83
CA LYS A 354 16.24 -7.97 19.81
C LYS A 354 15.66 -6.56 19.71
N PRO A 355 15.74 -5.75 20.77
CA PRO A 355 15.37 -4.34 20.73
C PRO A 355 16.03 -3.58 19.56
N SER A 356 15.22 -2.82 18.81
CA SER A 356 15.73 -2.01 17.70
C SER A 356 16.48 -0.76 18.19
N VAL A 357 17.68 -0.53 17.65
CA VAL A 357 18.52 0.64 17.98
C VAL A 357 18.72 1.48 16.72
N ILE A 358 18.35 2.76 16.79
CA ILE A 358 18.42 3.69 15.65
C ILE A 358 19.85 3.83 15.13
N ILE A 359 20.83 3.91 16.03
CA ILE A 359 22.26 3.98 15.67
C ILE A 359 22.81 2.56 15.65
N TYR A 360 22.82 1.95 14.46
CA TYR A 360 23.23 0.56 14.29
C TYR A 360 24.67 0.29 14.78
N GLU A 361 25.57 1.28 14.72
CA GLU A 361 26.95 1.18 15.25
C GLU A 361 27.04 0.88 16.75
N LEU A 362 25.96 1.12 17.52
CA LEU A 362 25.88 0.83 18.95
C LEU A 362 25.26 -0.54 19.25
N SER A 363 24.86 -1.28 18.21
CA SER A 363 24.31 -2.63 18.29
C SER A 363 25.41 -3.67 18.56
N SER A 364 25.08 -4.72 19.31
CA SER A 364 25.94 -5.89 19.56
C SER A 364 26.28 -6.66 18.28
N GLU A 365 25.54 -6.42 17.19
CA GLU A 365 25.75 -7.07 15.89
C GLU A 365 27.00 -6.57 15.17
N ILE A 366 27.45 -5.35 15.44
CA ILE A 366 28.69 -4.78 14.88
C ILE A 366 29.85 -5.03 15.84
N HIS A 367 31.02 -5.39 15.31
CA HIS A 367 32.23 -5.67 16.10
C HIS A 367 32.61 -4.52 17.06
N GLY A 368 32.54 -3.26 16.61
CA GLY A 368 32.76 -2.08 17.45
C GLY A 368 31.62 -1.75 18.42
N GLY A 369 30.39 -2.18 18.10
CA GLY A 369 29.19 -1.95 18.90
C GLY A 369 29.02 -2.93 20.06
N LYS A 370 29.68 -4.10 20.01
CA LYS A 370 29.70 -5.10 21.10
C LYS A 370 30.09 -4.54 22.47
N LYS A 371 30.91 -3.48 22.53
CA LYS A 371 31.27 -2.85 23.80
C LYS A 371 30.10 -2.11 24.47
N TYR A 372 29.10 -1.70 23.69
CA TYR A 372 27.92 -0.98 24.16
C TYR A 372 26.71 -1.90 24.27
N SER A 373 26.48 -2.75 23.26
CA SER A 373 25.39 -3.74 23.19
C SER A 373 24.02 -3.19 23.61
N LEU A 374 23.64 -2.01 23.09
CA LEU A 374 22.40 -1.32 23.48
C LEU A 374 21.12 -2.05 23.05
N ASN A 375 21.22 -2.96 22.09
CA ASN A 375 20.14 -3.85 21.65
C ASN A 375 20.04 -5.13 22.48
N MET A 376 20.77 -5.25 23.59
CA MET A 376 20.56 -6.33 24.56
C MET A 376 19.44 -5.90 25.52
N SER A 377 18.41 -6.74 25.67
CA SER A 377 17.33 -6.48 26.62
C SER A 377 17.75 -6.85 28.05
N LEU A 378 17.06 -6.28 29.04
CA LEU A 378 17.24 -6.67 30.44
C LEU A 378 16.99 -8.19 30.62
N PHE A 379 15.98 -8.71 29.91
CA PHE A 379 15.66 -10.13 29.89
C PHE A 379 16.84 -10.97 29.41
N GLU A 380 17.45 -10.61 28.27
CA GLU A 380 18.60 -11.33 27.72
C GLU A 380 19.80 -11.28 28.66
N ARG A 381 20.11 -10.10 29.22
CA ARG A 381 21.25 -9.91 30.13
C ARG A 381 21.14 -10.78 31.39
N LEU A 382 19.94 -10.94 31.94
CA LEU A 382 19.71 -11.74 33.15
C LEU A 382 19.69 -13.25 32.87
N VAL A 383 19.28 -13.66 31.66
CA VAL A 383 19.26 -15.08 31.26
C VAL A 383 20.66 -15.56 30.81
N ASN A 384 21.35 -14.75 30.02
CA ASN A 384 22.66 -15.04 29.45
C ASN A 384 23.59 -13.83 29.62
N PRO A 385 24.19 -13.64 30.81
CA PRO A 385 25.11 -12.53 31.03
C PRO A 385 26.36 -12.68 30.14
N PRO A 386 26.96 -11.55 29.71
CA PRO A 386 28.15 -11.57 28.86
C PRO A 386 29.34 -12.25 29.56
N PRO A 387 30.20 -12.97 28.81
CA PRO A 387 31.31 -13.72 29.39
C PRO A 387 32.38 -12.79 29.99
N PRO A 388 33.11 -13.25 31.02
CA PRO A 388 34.16 -12.45 31.67
C PRO A 388 35.44 -12.33 30.83
N PRO A 389 36.14 -11.16 30.85
CA PRO A 389 35.75 -9.94 31.54
C PRO A 389 34.60 -9.24 30.81
N PRO A 390 33.50 -8.88 31.51
CA PRO A 390 32.40 -8.20 30.86
C PRO A 390 32.83 -6.80 30.37
N PRO A 391 32.16 -6.23 29.35
CA PRO A 391 32.30 -4.82 29.03
C PRO A 391 32.12 -3.95 30.29
N LYS A 392 32.83 -2.81 30.39
CA LYS A 392 32.71 -1.90 31.55
C LYS A 392 31.23 -1.57 31.82
N GLY A 393 30.74 -1.92 33.01
CA GLY A 393 29.35 -1.69 33.43
C GLY A 393 28.36 -2.81 33.06
N MET A 394 28.83 -3.95 32.53
CA MET A 394 28.01 -5.13 32.19
C MET A 394 28.35 -6.36 33.04
N ALA A 395 28.80 -6.18 34.28
CA ALA A 395 28.81 -7.29 35.25
C ALA A 395 27.36 -7.74 35.46
N GLY A 396 27.10 -9.04 35.33
CA GLY A 396 25.74 -9.57 35.28
C GLY A 396 25.63 -10.89 36.01
N ILE A 397 24.59 -11.01 36.82
CA ILE A 397 24.22 -12.25 37.49
C ILE A 397 23.29 -13.03 36.56
N LYS A 398 23.54 -14.34 36.43
CA LYS A 398 22.60 -15.24 35.76
C LYS A 398 21.48 -15.60 36.72
N LEU A 399 20.25 -15.20 36.40
CA LEU A 399 19.07 -15.57 37.18
C LEU A 399 18.47 -16.90 36.70
N PRO A 400 17.84 -17.68 37.61
CA PRO A 400 17.02 -18.80 37.21
C PRO A 400 15.84 -18.32 36.37
N PHE A 401 15.47 -19.10 35.36
CA PHE A 401 14.33 -18.83 34.49
C PHE A 401 13.64 -20.14 34.12
N THR A 402 12.34 -20.07 33.86
CA THR A 402 11.55 -21.20 33.35
C THR A 402 11.41 -21.11 31.84
N THR A 403 11.37 -22.25 31.16
CA THR A 403 11.11 -22.31 29.71
C THR A 403 9.83 -23.08 29.45
N LEU A 404 8.91 -22.49 28.67
CA LEU A 404 7.75 -23.20 28.16
C LEU A 404 8.19 -24.13 27.02
N GLU A 405 7.74 -25.39 27.01
CA GLU A 405 8.28 -26.39 26.08
C GLU A 405 7.27 -26.90 25.04
N ILE A 406 5.95 -26.78 25.25
CA ILE A 406 4.94 -27.35 24.35
C ILE A 406 4.41 -26.30 23.37
N GLN A 407 4.77 -26.41 22.09
CA GLN A 407 4.28 -25.53 21.02
C GLN A 407 2.96 -26.02 20.41
N ARG A 408 2.05 -25.09 20.12
CA ARG A 408 0.67 -25.34 19.65
C ARG A 408 0.33 -24.61 18.34
N ARG A 409 1.33 -24.10 17.63
CA ARG A 409 1.16 -23.26 16.43
C ARG A 409 1.54 -23.98 15.14
N MET A 410 2.75 -24.54 15.08
CA MET A 410 3.38 -25.00 13.85
C MET A 410 3.14 -26.49 13.68
N HIS A 411 2.92 -26.95 12.46
CA HIS A 411 3.04 -28.38 12.16
C HIS A 411 4.46 -28.89 12.48
N PRO A 412 4.64 -30.15 12.97
CA PRO A 412 5.95 -30.70 13.35
C PRO A 412 7.09 -30.43 12.37
N CYS A 413 6.85 -30.64 11.06
CA CYS A 413 7.88 -30.42 10.03
C CYS A 413 8.38 -28.97 9.92
N ILE A 414 7.59 -27.98 10.35
CA ILE A 414 7.97 -26.56 10.40
C ILE A 414 8.69 -26.30 11.72
N SER A 415 8.10 -26.76 12.83
CA SER A 415 8.70 -26.59 14.17
C SER A 415 10.07 -27.26 14.30
N ASP A 416 10.33 -28.33 13.55
CA ASP A 416 11.62 -29.01 13.50
C ASP A 416 12.76 -28.08 13.06
N LEU A 417 12.47 -27.09 12.22
CA LEU A 417 13.48 -26.13 11.76
C LEU A 417 14.04 -25.27 12.90
N ILE A 418 13.19 -24.90 13.86
CA ILE A 418 13.61 -24.12 15.04
C ILE A 418 13.98 -25.03 16.23
N ARG A 419 13.41 -26.22 16.32
CA ARG A 419 13.74 -27.23 17.36
C ARG A 419 15.19 -27.70 17.23
N GLN A 420 15.60 -28.07 16.01
CA GLN A 420 16.93 -28.62 15.77
C GLN A 420 18.03 -27.56 15.83
N THR A 421 17.68 -26.27 15.69
CA THR A 421 18.65 -25.16 15.62
C THR A 421 18.73 -24.34 16.91
N LEU A 422 17.58 -24.00 17.53
CA LEU A 422 17.53 -23.06 18.67
C LEU A 422 16.87 -23.64 19.92
N TYR A 423 15.83 -24.48 19.78
CA TYR A 423 15.03 -24.95 20.90
C TYR A 423 14.99 -26.49 20.98
N PRO A 424 16.08 -27.14 21.41
CA PRO A 424 16.17 -28.60 21.41
C PRO A 424 15.13 -29.30 22.31
N ARG A 425 14.60 -28.59 23.30
CA ARG A 425 13.57 -29.09 24.23
C ARG A 425 12.13 -28.82 23.77
N LEU A 426 11.92 -28.14 22.64
CA LEU A 426 10.59 -27.80 22.15
C LEU A 426 9.82 -29.05 21.72
N GLN A 427 8.60 -29.24 22.19
CA GLN A 427 7.74 -30.39 21.90
C GLN A 427 6.46 -29.94 21.18
N ASP A 428 5.90 -30.82 20.34
CA ASP A 428 4.68 -30.54 19.58
C ASP A 428 3.43 -31.00 20.31
N ALA A 429 2.44 -30.12 20.44
CA ALA A 429 1.14 -30.51 20.94
C ALA A 429 0.44 -31.49 19.96
N PRO A 430 -0.33 -32.48 20.44
CA PRO A 430 -0.95 -33.48 19.58
C PRO A 430 -1.88 -32.93 18.49
N ASN A 431 -2.46 -31.75 18.70
CA ASN A 431 -3.35 -31.09 17.76
C ASN A 431 -2.63 -30.56 16.51
N VAL A 432 -1.38 -30.11 16.62
CA VAL A 432 -0.66 -29.52 15.47
C VAL A 432 -0.30 -30.55 14.40
N SER A 433 -0.17 -31.82 14.79
CA SER A 433 0.07 -32.94 13.86
C SER A 433 -1.16 -33.26 13.00
N ARG A 434 -2.34 -32.73 13.35
CA ARG A 434 -3.60 -32.97 12.64
C ARG A 434 -3.94 -31.89 11.61
N TYR A 435 -3.07 -30.89 11.41
CA TYR A 435 -3.33 -29.83 10.44
C TYR A 435 -3.37 -30.37 9.00
N PRO A 436 -4.32 -29.90 8.17
CA PRO A 436 -4.47 -30.35 6.80
C PRO A 436 -3.25 -30.00 5.95
N GLU A 437 -3.03 -30.78 4.89
CA GLU A 437 -2.03 -30.44 3.86
C GLU A 437 -2.41 -29.17 3.11
N VAL A 438 -1.42 -28.51 2.50
CA VAL A 438 -1.68 -27.27 1.75
C VAL A 438 -2.27 -27.59 0.39
N VAL A 439 -3.55 -27.31 0.21
CA VAL A 439 -4.26 -27.49 -1.08
C VAL A 439 -3.53 -26.76 -2.21
N GLY A 440 -3.25 -27.49 -3.29
CA GLY A 440 -2.60 -26.98 -4.50
C GLY A 440 -1.07 -27.16 -4.53
N LEU A 441 -0.46 -27.62 -3.43
CA LEU A 441 0.99 -27.80 -3.27
C LEU A 441 1.30 -29.16 -2.66
N ARG A 442 2.26 -29.90 -3.24
CA ARG A 442 2.51 -31.30 -2.84
C ARG A 442 3.18 -31.43 -1.48
N LYS A 443 3.89 -30.38 -1.05
CA LYS A 443 4.62 -30.34 0.20
C LYS A 443 4.22 -29.08 0.94
N ARG A 444 3.83 -29.22 2.21
CA ARG A 444 3.54 -28.10 3.11
C ARG A 444 4.77 -27.23 3.43
N LEU A 445 5.98 -27.78 3.30
CA LEU A 445 7.23 -27.07 3.54
C LEU A 445 8.13 -27.23 2.32
N PHE A 446 8.50 -26.12 1.68
CA PHE A 446 9.38 -26.16 0.52
C PHE A 446 10.20 -24.87 0.34
N TRP A 447 11.47 -25.03 -0.04
CA TRP A 447 12.36 -23.95 -0.46
C TRP A 447 12.58 -24.01 -1.97
N LEU A 448 12.12 -22.96 -2.67
CA LEU A 448 12.42 -22.74 -4.09
C LEU A 448 13.79 -22.06 -4.23
N ASP A 449 14.78 -22.83 -4.64
CA ASP A 449 16.15 -22.39 -4.88
C ASP A 449 16.32 -21.83 -6.30
N HIS A 450 16.61 -20.53 -6.42
CA HIS A 450 16.88 -19.86 -7.70
C HIS A 450 18.22 -19.11 -7.67
N ASN A 451 18.79 -18.81 -8.83
CA ASN A 451 20.07 -18.07 -8.98
C ASN A 451 19.88 -16.72 -9.69
N VAL A 452 18.69 -16.12 -9.58
CA VAL A 452 18.39 -14.83 -10.21
C VAL A 452 18.88 -13.72 -9.30
N LEU A 453 19.81 -12.91 -9.80
CA LEU A 453 20.47 -11.83 -9.06
C LEU A 453 19.46 -10.78 -8.56
N GLU A 454 19.79 -10.17 -7.42
CA GLU A 454 19.04 -9.04 -6.86
C GLU A 454 19.08 -7.80 -7.77
N ASP A 455 18.09 -6.91 -7.63
CA ASP A 455 18.00 -5.68 -8.42
C ASP A 455 19.03 -4.63 -7.96
N GLY A 456 19.73 -4.02 -8.92
CA GLY A 456 20.83 -3.08 -8.65
C GLY A 456 22.16 -3.81 -8.42
N GLY A 457 23.16 -3.55 -9.28
CA GLY A 457 24.44 -4.26 -9.25
C GLY A 457 25.36 -3.90 -8.08
N ASP A 458 26.46 -4.66 -7.93
CA ASP A 458 27.47 -4.56 -6.85
C ASP A 458 28.19 -3.18 -6.73
N GLN A 459 27.85 -2.17 -7.56
CA GLN A 459 28.50 -0.85 -7.56
C GLN A 459 27.80 0.20 -6.66
N ASP A 460 26.58 -0.07 -6.19
CA ASP A 460 25.75 0.86 -5.39
C ASP A 460 25.77 0.54 -3.87
N GLU A 461 26.86 -0.01 -3.34
CA GLU A 461 26.97 -0.41 -1.92
C GLU A 461 26.86 0.77 -0.93
N LEU A 462 27.09 2.02 -1.37
CA LEU A 462 27.11 3.19 -0.49
C LEU A 462 25.81 4.01 -0.44
N ALA A 463 24.77 3.72 -1.25
CA ALA A 463 23.62 4.63 -1.38
C ALA A 463 22.22 4.03 -1.17
N SER A 464 22.01 2.71 -1.28
CA SER A 464 20.71 2.08 -1.01
C SER A 464 20.78 1.12 0.18
N MET A 465 20.15 1.49 1.29
CA MET A 465 20.06 0.64 2.50
C MET A 465 19.08 -0.54 2.36
N SER A 466 18.32 -0.60 1.26
CA SER A 466 17.24 -1.56 1.04
C SER A 466 17.46 -2.29 -0.30
N LYS A 467 17.23 -3.61 -0.32
CA LYS A 467 17.47 -4.50 -1.47
C LYS A 467 16.15 -5.08 -1.97
N SER A 468 16.10 -5.45 -3.24
CA SER A 468 14.90 -6.07 -3.82
C SER A 468 15.26 -7.09 -4.89
N ASN A 469 14.33 -8.00 -5.18
CA ASN A 469 14.46 -9.03 -6.20
C ASN A 469 13.12 -9.18 -6.94
N SER A 470 13.08 -8.66 -8.16
CA SER A 470 11.88 -8.64 -9.00
C SER A 470 11.37 -10.04 -9.34
N PHE A 471 12.26 -11.02 -9.51
CA PHE A 471 11.89 -12.41 -9.77
C PHE A 471 11.18 -13.02 -8.56
N GLU A 472 11.74 -12.86 -7.36
CA GLU A 472 11.09 -13.34 -6.15
C GLU A 472 9.72 -12.68 -5.95
N ALA A 473 9.62 -11.37 -6.15
CA ALA A 473 8.38 -10.63 -5.97
C ALA A 473 7.26 -11.13 -6.91
N GLU A 474 7.61 -11.43 -8.16
CA GLU A 474 6.68 -11.97 -9.16
C GLU A 474 6.30 -13.42 -8.85
N MET A 475 7.28 -14.24 -8.44
CA MET A 475 7.03 -15.63 -8.04
C MET A 475 6.09 -15.71 -6.83
N VAL A 476 6.29 -14.85 -5.83
CA VAL A 476 5.39 -14.73 -4.67
C VAL A 476 3.98 -14.34 -5.12
N ALA A 477 3.84 -13.32 -5.96
CA ALA A 477 2.53 -12.87 -6.44
C ALA A 477 1.77 -13.99 -7.18
N CYS A 478 2.45 -14.74 -8.04
CA CYS A 478 1.85 -15.88 -8.73
C CYS A 478 1.48 -17.02 -7.78
N LEU A 479 2.31 -17.34 -6.78
CA LEU A 479 2.01 -18.36 -5.77
C LEU A 479 0.82 -17.98 -4.89
N VAL A 480 0.73 -16.72 -4.46
CA VAL A 480 -0.43 -16.18 -3.73
C VAL A 480 -1.69 -16.31 -4.57
N ALA A 481 -1.64 -15.88 -5.84
CA ALA A 481 -2.77 -16.02 -6.75
C ALA A 481 -3.21 -17.48 -6.93
N HIS A 482 -2.25 -18.41 -7.10
CA HIS A 482 -2.52 -19.85 -7.21
C HIS A 482 -3.22 -20.42 -5.97
N LEU A 483 -2.75 -20.07 -4.77
CA LEU A 483 -3.32 -20.52 -3.50
C LEU A 483 -4.73 -19.98 -3.27
N LEU A 484 -4.94 -18.68 -3.51
CA LEU A 484 -6.28 -18.08 -3.41
C LEU A 484 -7.25 -18.66 -4.45
N SER A 485 -6.75 -19.00 -5.63
CA SER A 485 -7.57 -19.61 -6.69
C SER A 485 -8.02 -21.04 -6.38
N GLN A 486 -7.42 -21.71 -5.38
CA GLN A 486 -7.91 -23.02 -4.92
C GLN A 486 -9.28 -22.90 -4.23
N GLY A 487 -9.64 -21.72 -3.69
CA GLY A 487 -10.91 -21.47 -3.01
C GLY A 487 -10.98 -21.90 -1.54
N GLU A 488 -9.91 -22.52 -1.00
CA GLU A 488 -9.84 -22.99 0.40
C GLU A 488 -9.26 -21.94 1.37
N TYR A 489 -8.49 -20.97 0.85
CA TYR A 489 -7.84 -19.94 1.66
C TYR A 489 -8.42 -18.55 1.36
N GLY A 490 -8.71 -17.79 2.41
CA GLY A 490 -8.98 -16.35 2.31
C GLY A 490 -7.68 -15.53 2.26
N PRO A 491 -7.71 -14.26 1.82
CA PRO A 491 -6.55 -13.36 1.88
C PRO A 491 -5.90 -13.25 3.27
N GLN A 492 -6.69 -13.29 4.34
CA GLN A 492 -6.23 -13.24 5.74
C GLN A 492 -5.54 -14.53 6.21
N ASP A 493 -5.71 -15.65 5.51
CA ASP A 493 -5.10 -16.93 5.85
C ASP A 493 -3.65 -17.04 5.36
N ILE A 494 -3.24 -16.14 4.45
CA ILE A 494 -1.93 -16.11 3.82
C ILE A 494 -1.17 -14.85 4.25
N ALA A 495 0.07 -15.01 4.68
CA ALA A 495 0.97 -13.90 4.96
C ALA A 495 2.24 -13.96 4.10
N VAL A 496 2.67 -12.80 3.60
CA VAL A 496 3.91 -12.65 2.84
C VAL A 496 4.94 -11.89 3.68
N LEU A 497 6.10 -12.50 3.92
CA LEU A 497 7.16 -11.92 4.73
C LEU A 497 8.41 -11.66 3.90
N THR A 498 9.05 -10.52 4.14
CA THR A 498 10.34 -10.18 3.53
C THR A 498 11.19 -9.32 4.46
N PRO A 499 12.52 -9.47 4.51
CA PRO A 499 13.38 -8.66 5.39
C PRO A 499 13.65 -7.25 4.84
N TYR A 500 13.31 -6.94 3.59
CA TYR A 500 13.67 -5.68 2.95
C TYR A 500 12.46 -4.84 2.58
N LEU A 501 12.51 -3.55 2.90
CA LEU A 501 11.40 -2.64 2.68
C LEU A 501 11.14 -2.35 1.19
N ASP A 502 12.18 -2.36 0.35
CA ASP A 502 12.06 -2.18 -1.10
C ASP A 502 11.40 -3.40 -1.74
N GLN A 503 11.68 -4.59 -1.22
CA GLN A 503 10.97 -5.80 -1.63
C GLN A 503 9.50 -5.73 -1.23
N LEU A 504 9.20 -5.24 -0.02
CA LEU A 504 7.82 -5.05 0.43
C LEU A 504 7.05 -4.08 -0.50
N LEU A 505 7.68 -2.98 -0.93
CA LEU A 505 7.12 -2.07 -1.94
C LEU A 505 6.83 -2.75 -3.28
N LYS A 506 7.75 -3.60 -3.76
CA LYS A 506 7.56 -4.31 -5.02
C LYS A 506 6.45 -5.36 -4.93
N LEU A 507 6.44 -6.12 -3.84
CA LEU A 507 5.36 -7.06 -3.53
C LEU A 507 4.03 -6.31 -3.46
N GLN A 508 4.00 -5.16 -2.80
CA GLN A 508 2.81 -4.32 -2.72
C GLN A 508 2.34 -3.91 -4.12
N ALA A 509 3.21 -3.37 -4.96
CA ALA A 509 2.86 -2.94 -6.31
C ALA A 509 2.37 -4.09 -7.22
N LYS A 510 2.94 -5.29 -7.08
CA LYS A 510 2.57 -6.47 -7.87
C LYS A 510 1.23 -7.05 -7.41
N ILE A 511 1.05 -7.21 -6.10
CA ILE A 511 -0.15 -7.83 -5.51
C ILE A 511 -1.33 -6.84 -5.49
N SER A 512 -1.08 -5.53 -5.36
CA SER A 512 -2.14 -4.49 -5.29
C SER A 512 -2.95 -4.35 -6.57
N SER A 513 -2.44 -4.87 -7.68
CA SER A 513 -3.17 -4.92 -8.94
C SER A 513 -4.37 -5.88 -8.87
N GLN A 514 -4.36 -6.83 -7.94
CA GLN A 514 -5.36 -7.91 -7.82
C GLN A 514 -6.05 -7.94 -6.44
N TYR A 515 -5.39 -7.50 -5.37
CA TYR A 515 -5.89 -7.61 -3.99
C TYR A 515 -5.57 -6.37 -3.14
N GLU A 516 -6.37 -6.09 -2.11
CA GLU A 516 -6.04 -5.05 -1.12
C GLU A 516 -4.99 -5.59 -0.14
N ILE A 517 -3.95 -4.80 0.18
CA ILE A 517 -2.85 -5.22 1.05
C ILE A 517 -2.89 -4.39 2.33
N ILE A 518 -2.92 -5.06 3.47
CA ILE A 518 -2.74 -4.42 4.77
C ILE A 518 -1.24 -4.43 5.10
N LEU A 519 -0.72 -3.23 5.33
CA LEU A 519 0.60 -3.00 5.91
C LEU A 519 0.45 -2.61 7.38
N ASP A 520 1.44 -2.96 8.20
CA ASP A 520 1.54 -2.42 9.55
C ASP A 520 1.79 -0.91 9.52
N ASP A 521 1.35 -0.19 10.56
CA ASP A 521 1.51 1.27 10.65
C ASP A 521 2.99 1.67 10.65
N ASN A 522 3.88 0.86 11.25
CA ASN A 522 5.31 1.13 11.27
C ASN A 522 5.95 0.88 9.90
N ASP A 523 5.53 -0.16 9.18
CA ASP A 523 5.94 -0.41 7.79
C ASP A 523 5.49 0.75 6.90
N ALA A 524 4.24 1.19 7.02
CA ALA A 524 3.71 2.33 6.27
C ALA A 524 4.48 3.63 6.58
N ASP A 525 4.79 3.90 7.84
CA ASP A 525 5.58 5.06 8.26
C ASP A 525 7.04 4.97 7.77
N ALA A 526 7.66 3.79 7.82
CA ALA A 526 9.01 3.57 7.31
C ALA A 526 9.08 3.78 5.79
N LEU A 527 8.06 3.31 5.06
CA LEU A 527 7.91 3.52 3.63
C LEU A 527 7.79 5.00 3.27
N GLN A 528 6.98 5.75 4.01
CA GLN A 528 6.86 7.21 3.84
C GLN A 528 8.18 7.94 4.11
N LYS A 529 8.93 7.49 5.13
CA LYS A 529 10.25 8.05 5.45
C LYS A 529 11.28 7.76 4.35
N LEU A 530 11.30 6.55 3.80
CA LEU A 530 12.16 6.17 2.68
C LEU A 530 11.84 7.00 1.41
N ASP A 531 10.55 7.24 1.12
CA ASP A 531 10.13 8.15 0.03
C ASP A 531 10.54 9.62 0.29
N SER A 532 10.75 9.99 1.56
CA SER A 532 11.17 11.34 1.97
C SER A 532 12.70 11.54 2.06
N GLY A 533 13.47 10.48 2.33
CA GLY A 533 14.93 10.54 2.54
C GLY A 533 15.77 10.44 1.26
N LEU A 534 15.22 9.88 0.17
CA LEU A 534 15.92 9.68 -1.11
C LEU A 534 15.79 10.87 -2.09
N ARG A 535 15.49 12.09 -1.63
CA ARG A 535 15.28 13.24 -2.54
C ARG A 535 16.04 14.51 -2.15
N VAL A 536 17.36 14.41 -2.12
CA VAL A 536 18.23 15.51 -2.54
C VAL A 536 18.49 15.30 -4.03
N GLY A 537 17.81 16.09 -4.88
CA GLY A 537 18.08 16.10 -6.32
C GLY A 537 17.27 15.12 -7.17
N GLN A 538 15.94 15.13 -7.07
CA GLN A 538 15.00 14.76 -8.15
C GLN A 538 13.56 15.11 -7.70
N PRO A 539 12.75 15.84 -8.50
CA PRO A 539 11.42 16.26 -8.08
C PRO A 539 10.43 15.10 -8.15
N GLY A 540 10.32 14.36 -7.05
CA GLY A 540 9.38 13.26 -6.86
C GLY A 540 8.30 13.58 -5.83
N LYS A 541 7.08 13.24 -6.23
CA LYS A 541 6.04 12.45 -5.52
C LYS A 541 5.93 12.64 -3.99
N LYS A 542 4.82 13.15 -3.49
CA LYS A 542 4.34 12.72 -2.17
C LYS A 542 2.86 12.44 -2.19
N GLY A 543 2.49 11.37 -1.48
CA GLY A 543 1.16 11.12 -0.95
C GLY A 543 0.25 10.27 -1.84
N ALA A 544 0.36 8.94 -1.73
CA ALA A 544 -0.83 8.12 -1.86
C ALA A 544 -1.67 8.36 -0.58
N GLU A 545 -2.88 8.90 -0.73
CA GLU A 545 -3.85 8.94 0.37
C GLU A 545 -4.18 7.51 0.80
N VAL A 546 -4.19 7.29 2.12
CA VAL A 546 -4.72 6.08 2.75
C VAL A 546 -6.20 5.94 2.34
N PRO A 547 -6.64 4.83 1.73
CA PRO A 547 -8.02 4.66 1.31
C PRO A 547 -8.96 4.69 2.52
N LYS A 548 -10.10 5.40 2.41
CA LYS A 548 -11.22 5.26 3.34
C LYS A 548 -11.73 3.82 3.32
N LYS A 549 -11.94 3.25 4.51
CA LYS A 549 -12.45 1.90 4.83
C LYS A 549 -13.43 1.36 3.78
N LYS A 550 -12.99 0.40 2.96
CA LYS A 550 -13.84 -0.64 2.37
C LYS A 550 -13.72 -1.92 3.21
N SER A 551 -14.68 -2.83 3.07
CA SER A 551 -14.88 -4.02 3.92
C SER A 551 -13.59 -4.81 4.21
N LEU A 552 -13.31 -5.05 5.50
CA LEU A 552 -12.16 -5.81 6.05
C LEU A 552 -11.99 -7.25 5.49
N LEU A 553 -12.97 -7.77 4.75
CA LEU A 553 -13.06 -9.17 4.35
C LEU A 553 -12.18 -9.60 3.16
N GLN A 554 -11.38 -8.69 2.54
CA GLN A 554 -10.61 -8.99 1.31
C GLN A 554 -9.13 -8.53 1.32
N SER A 555 -8.48 -8.51 2.48
CA SER A 555 -7.11 -7.98 2.61
C SER A 555 -6.03 -9.05 2.82
N LEU A 556 -4.97 -9.04 2.01
CA LEU A 556 -3.77 -9.88 2.17
C LEU A 556 -2.75 -9.17 3.06
N LYS A 557 -2.11 -9.90 3.99
CA LYS A 557 -1.05 -9.35 4.85
C LYS A 557 0.33 -9.48 4.19
N ALA A 558 1.03 -8.36 4.06
CA ALA A 558 2.44 -8.34 3.67
C ALA A 558 3.21 -7.42 4.62
N ALA A 559 4.32 -7.89 5.18
CA ALA A 559 5.04 -7.14 6.20
C ALA A 559 6.55 -7.43 6.18
N THR A 560 7.31 -6.53 6.80
CA THR A 560 8.69 -6.86 7.16
C THR A 560 8.74 -7.85 8.33
N VAL A 561 9.86 -8.56 8.47
CA VAL A 561 10.05 -9.53 9.56
C VAL A 561 9.84 -8.89 10.94
N ASP A 562 10.36 -7.68 11.12
CA ASP A 562 10.31 -6.95 12.38
C ASP A 562 8.87 -6.59 12.78
N ASN A 563 8.03 -6.27 11.79
CA ASN A 563 6.67 -5.80 12.00
C ASN A 563 5.61 -6.92 11.95
N PHE A 564 6.01 -8.18 11.70
CA PHE A 564 5.13 -9.35 11.79
C PHE A 564 5.33 -10.15 13.09
N GLN A 565 6.02 -9.57 14.06
CA GLN A 565 6.19 -10.05 15.42
C GLN A 565 4.83 -10.30 16.09
N GLY A 566 4.73 -11.34 16.93
CA GLY A 566 3.45 -11.72 17.56
C GLY A 566 2.40 -12.38 16.64
N GLU A 567 2.37 -12.04 15.34
CA GLU A 567 1.39 -12.56 14.38
C GLU A 567 1.70 -13.98 13.85
N GLU A 568 0.69 -14.59 13.22
CA GLU A 568 0.71 -15.94 12.63
C GLU A 568 -0.29 -16.05 11.47
N ALA A 569 -0.04 -16.98 10.54
CA ALA A 569 -0.93 -17.27 9.40
C ALA A 569 -1.01 -18.78 9.10
N LYS A 570 -2.07 -19.23 8.41
CA LYS A 570 -2.19 -20.63 7.98
C LYS A 570 -1.08 -20.98 7.01
N VAL A 571 -0.84 -20.13 6.02
CA VAL A 571 0.24 -20.28 5.03
C VAL A 571 1.13 -19.05 5.06
N VAL A 572 2.45 -19.24 5.14
CA VAL A 572 3.43 -18.13 5.06
C VAL A 572 4.34 -18.32 3.85
N ILE A 573 4.52 -17.25 3.09
CA ILE A 573 5.43 -17.20 1.95
C ILE A 573 6.53 -16.20 2.27
N ILE A 574 7.79 -16.62 2.14
CA ILE A 574 8.97 -15.85 2.53
C ILE A 574 9.82 -15.54 1.30
N SER A 575 10.10 -14.26 1.05
CA SER A 575 11.07 -13.79 0.06
C SER A 575 12.30 -13.25 0.77
N LEU A 576 13.44 -13.93 0.64
CA LEU A 576 14.70 -13.55 1.31
C LEU A 576 15.53 -12.54 0.50
N VAL A 577 15.21 -12.33 -0.78
CA VAL A 577 15.75 -11.31 -1.70
C VAL A 577 17.18 -11.53 -2.17
N ARG A 578 18.07 -11.87 -1.24
CA ARG A 578 19.51 -11.81 -1.46
C ARG A 578 19.98 -12.91 -2.41
N CYS A 579 20.58 -12.48 -3.51
CA CYS A 579 21.26 -13.32 -4.47
C CYS A 579 22.39 -12.52 -5.13
N ASN A 580 23.61 -12.71 -4.66
CA ASN A 580 24.77 -11.94 -5.10
C ASN A 580 26.03 -12.83 -5.22
N LYS A 581 26.99 -12.36 -6.01
CA LYS A 581 28.24 -13.10 -6.28
C LYS A 581 29.14 -13.22 -5.05
N ASN A 582 29.01 -12.28 -4.12
CA ASN A 582 29.80 -12.20 -2.89
C ASN A 582 29.29 -13.13 -1.77
N LEU A 583 28.19 -13.87 -2.00
CA LEU A 583 27.56 -14.77 -1.04
C LEU A 583 27.23 -14.07 0.30
N GLN A 584 26.80 -12.82 0.24
CA GLN A 584 26.48 -12.02 1.42
C GLN A 584 24.99 -11.95 1.68
N CYS A 585 24.56 -12.42 2.85
CA CYS A 585 23.15 -12.43 3.27
C CYS A 585 22.63 -11.11 3.89
N GLY A 586 23.49 -10.14 4.21
CA GLY A 586 23.10 -8.86 4.84
C GLY A 586 22.29 -9.03 6.13
N PHE A 587 21.09 -8.44 6.18
CA PHE A 587 20.19 -8.40 7.34
C PHE A 587 19.77 -9.79 7.86
N LEU A 588 19.80 -10.82 7.01
CA LEU A 588 19.44 -12.21 7.36
C LEU A 588 20.55 -12.99 8.09
N ARG A 589 21.52 -12.30 8.70
CA ARG A 589 22.65 -12.94 9.41
C ARG A 589 22.32 -13.33 10.84
N THR A 590 21.39 -12.63 11.49
CA THR A 590 21.11 -12.82 12.91
C THR A 590 20.14 -14.00 13.12
N PRO A 591 20.47 -15.01 13.97
CA PRO A 591 19.61 -16.17 14.22
C PRO A 591 18.23 -15.78 14.78
N ASN A 592 18.15 -14.68 15.52
CA ASN A 592 16.91 -14.10 16.04
C ASN A 592 15.89 -13.78 14.92
N CYS A 593 16.33 -13.16 13.83
CA CYS A 593 15.47 -12.83 12.68
C CYS A 593 15.05 -14.10 11.91
N ILE A 594 15.96 -15.08 11.78
CA ILE A 594 15.68 -16.37 11.14
C ILE A 594 14.62 -17.13 11.93
N ASN A 595 14.73 -17.16 13.26
CA ASN A 595 13.76 -17.78 14.14
C ASN A 595 12.36 -17.19 13.95
N VAL A 596 12.26 -15.86 13.94
CA VAL A 596 10.99 -15.17 13.71
C VAL A 596 10.43 -15.48 12.33
N LEU A 597 11.24 -15.51 11.28
CA LEU A 597 10.82 -15.91 9.93
C LEU A 597 10.24 -17.34 9.88
N LEU A 598 10.93 -18.30 10.51
CA LEU A 598 10.58 -19.72 10.41
C LEU A 598 9.44 -20.15 11.34
N SER A 599 8.90 -19.26 12.18
CA SER A 599 7.93 -19.60 13.24
C SER A 599 6.54 -18.95 13.11
N ARG A 600 6.23 -18.36 11.95
CA ARG A 600 4.95 -17.68 11.68
C ARG A 600 3.88 -18.57 11.03
N ALA A 601 4.28 -19.68 10.43
CA ALA A 601 3.39 -20.56 9.68
C ALA A 601 2.73 -21.62 10.57
N LYS A 602 1.43 -21.84 10.38
CA LYS A 602 0.72 -22.97 11.01
C LYS A 602 0.73 -24.22 10.15
N TYR A 603 0.18 -24.13 8.93
CA TYR A 603 -0.11 -25.29 8.07
C TYR A 603 1.01 -25.52 7.06
N GLY A 604 1.48 -24.45 6.41
CA GLY A 604 2.56 -24.54 5.42
C GLY A 604 3.40 -23.29 5.26
N MET A 605 4.63 -23.49 4.80
CA MET A 605 5.65 -22.47 4.63
C MET A 605 6.42 -22.66 3.32
N TYR A 606 6.57 -21.57 2.56
CA TYR A 606 7.26 -21.56 1.27
C TYR A 606 8.34 -20.50 1.27
N ILE A 607 9.61 -20.90 1.11
CA ILE A 607 10.76 -20.00 1.09
C ILE A 607 11.22 -19.84 -0.36
N ILE A 608 11.42 -18.61 -0.81
CA ILE A 608 11.91 -18.27 -2.15
C ILE A 608 13.21 -17.50 -1.98
N SER A 609 14.33 -18.09 -2.42
CA SER A 609 15.66 -17.50 -2.24
C SER A 609 16.76 -18.27 -3.00
N ASN A 610 17.98 -17.73 -2.94
CA ASN A 610 19.22 -18.42 -3.25
C ASN A 610 19.85 -19.06 -2.01
N SER A 611 19.82 -20.40 -1.93
CA SER A 611 20.38 -21.17 -0.81
C SER A 611 21.91 -21.00 -0.66
N LYS A 612 22.65 -20.78 -1.75
CA LYS A 612 24.11 -20.57 -1.71
C LYS A 612 24.49 -19.26 -1.01
N THR A 613 23.73 -18.20 -1.24
CA THR A 613 23.94 -16.89 -0.61
C THR A 613 23.68 -16.97 0.90
N CYS A 614 22.71 -17.80 1.32
CA CYS A 614 22.37 -17.99 2.73
C CYS A 614 23.26 -19.01 3.46
N GLY A 615 23.83 -19.99 2.75
CA GLY A 615 24.55 -21.12 3.35
C GLY A 615 25.80 -20.76 4.15
N GLY A 616 26.35 -19.55 4.00
CA GLY A 616 27.46 -19.06 4.82
C GLY A 616 27.07 -18.68 6.26
N VAL A 617 25.78 -18.56 6.56
CA VAL A 617 25.27 -18.27 7.91
C VAL A 617 25.00 -19.60 8.63
N PRO A 618 25.55 -19.85 9.84
CA PRO A 618 25.48 -21.15 10.50
C PRO A 618 24.07 -21.75 10.61
N MET A 619 23.11 -20.97 11.12
CA MET A 619 21.71 -21.42 11.27
C MET A 619 21.04 -21.71 9.92
N TRP A 620 21.28 -20.90 8.88
CA TRP A 620 20.75 -21.19 7.55
C TRP A 620 21.37 -22.45 6.96
N GLY A 621 22.66 -22.71 7.21
CA GLY A 621 23.33 -23.97 6.82
C GLY A 621 22.61 -25.19 7.39
N GLU A 622 22.35 -25.20 8.69
CA GLU A 622 21.60 -26.27 9.37
C GLU A 622 20.18 -26.42 8.81
N VAL A 623 19.45 -25.31 8.62
CA VAL A 623 18.10 -25.31 8.04
C VAL A 623 18.11 -25.88 6.61
N ILE A 624 19.06 -25.47 5.78
CA ILE A 624 19.21 -25.95 4.40
C ILE A 624 19.50 -27.45 4.40
N ASP A 625 20.33 -27.94 5.32
CA ASP A 625 20.66 -29.36 5.40
C ASP A 625 19.47 -30.21 5.89
N LEU A 626 18.67 -29.70 6.82
CA LEU A 626 17.39 -30.30 7.21
C LEU A 626 16.41 -30.37 6.02
N LEU A 627 16.32 -29.30 5.23
CA LEU A 627 15.46 -29.26 4.04
C LEU A 627 15.97 -30.23 2.95
N LYS A 628 17.28 -30.32 2.72
CA LYS A 628 17.86 -31.31 1.79
C LYS A 628 17.57 -32.74 2.24
N LYS A 629 17.76 -33.05 3.52
CA LYS A 629 17.51 -34.37 4.10
C LYS A 629 16.07 -34.84 3.88
N ASN A 630 15.12 -33.91 3.90
CA ASN A 630 13.69 -34.20 3.71
C ASN A 630 13.18 -33.92 2.27
N GLU A 631 14.10 -33.69 1.32
CA GLU A 631 13.80 -33.34 -0.07
C GLU A 631 12.90 -32.09 -0.23
N ASN A 632 12.92 -31.17 0.74
CA ASN A 632 12.09 -29.96 0.80
C ASN A 632 12.78 -28.73 0.21
N ILE A 633 13.78 -28.92 -0.66
CA ILE A 633 14.48 -27.85 -1.38
C ILE A 633 14.71 -28.29 -2.83
N GLY A 634 14.45 -27.38 -3.78
CA GLY A 634 14.61 -27.67 -5.19
C GLY A 634 14.35 -26.45 -6.07
N LYS A 635 14.50 -26.62 -7.39
CA LYS A 635 14.39 -25.52 -8.37
C LYS A 635 12.97 -25.27 -8.89
N HIS A 636 12.00 -26.08 -8.46
CA HIS A 636 10.61 -25.98 -8.89
C HIS A 636 9.67 -26.30 -7.73
N PHE A 637 8.55 -25.60 -7.64
CA PHE A 637 7.43 -26.02 -6.81
C PHE A 637 6.69 -27.16 -7.50
N ALA A 638 6.53 -28.28 -6.81
CA ALA A 638 5.65 -29.36 -7.24
C ALA A 638 4.21 -29.03 -6.84
N LEU A 639 3.45 -28.47 -7.78
CA LEU A 639 2.02 -28.24 -7.61
C LEU A 639 1.26 -29.54 -7.90
N HIS A 640 0.13 -29.71 -7.24
CA HIS A 640 -0.84 -30.74 -7.60
C HIS A 640 -2.20 -30.09 -7.80
N CYS A 641 -2.96 -30.60 -8.77
CA CYS A 641 -4.35 -30.21 -8.87
C CYS A 641 -5.15 -31.02 -7.85
N PRO A 642 -5.96 -30.40 -6.96
CA PRO A 642 -6.85 -31.14 -6.06
C PRO A 642 -7.82 -32.06 -6.80
N ARG A 643 -8.14 -31.71 -8.05
CA ARG A 643 -9.03 -32.49 -8.94
C ARG A 643 -8.31 -33.61 -9.68
N HIS A 644 -7.00 -33.49 -9.89
CA HIS A 644 -6.17 -34.51 -10.56
C HIS A 644 -4.90 -34.78 -9.74
N PRO A 645 -5.00 -35.57 -8.66
CA PRO A 645 -3.87 -35.79 -7.74
C PRO A 645 -2.66 -36.46 -8.39
N GLY A 646 -2.86 -37.17 -9.52
CA GLY A 646 -1.81 -37.82 -10.30
C GLY A 646 -1.08 -36.89 -11.29
N THR A 647 -1.57 -35.67 -11.50
CA THR A 647 -0.94 -34.70 -12.41
C THR A 647 -0.07 -33.75 -11.60
N THR A 648 1.24 -33.95 -11.68
CA THR A 648 2.23 -33.05 -11.10
C THR A 648 2.56 -31.92 -12.07
N MET A 649 2.63 -30.70 -11.55
CA MET A 649 3.03 -29.52 -12.32
C MET A 649 4.23 -28.89 -11.63
N ASP A 650 5.38 -28.96 -12.27
CA ASP A 650 6.61 -28.40 -11.73
C ASP A 650 6.80 -26.97 -12.24
N VAL A 651 6.63 -26.00 -11.33
CA VAL A 651 6.70 -24.57 -11.64
C VAL A 651 8.02 -24.00 -11.15
N SER A 652 8.83 -23.49 -12.08
CA SER A 652 10.17 -22.94 -11.81
C SER A 652 10.26 -21.43 -12.03
N THR A 653 9.41 -20.89 -12.89
CA THR A 653 9.32 -19.47 -13.23
C THR A 653 7.89 -18.94 -13.04
N PRO A 654 7.69 -17.63 -12.90
CA PRO A 654 6.35 -17.07 -12.74
C PRO A 654 5.40 -17.39 -13.91
N ASP A 655 5.90 -17.40 -15.14
CA ASP A 655 5.13 -17.73 -16.34
C ASP A 655 4.62 -19.18 -16.32
N ASP A 656 5.33 -20.09 -15.64
CA ASP A 656 4.90 -21.48 -15.49
C ASP A 656 3.58 -21.60 -14.73
N PHE A 657 3.21 -20.65 -13.86
CA PHE A 657 1.88 -20.68 -13.23
C PHE A 657 0.77 -20.46 -14.24
N GLN A 658 0.92 -19.50 -15.16
CA GLN A 658 -0.06 -19.26 -16.22
C GLN A 658 -0.08 -20.43 -17.21
N LEU A 659 1.09 -21.01 -17.48
CA LEU A 659 1.24 -22.10 -18.42
C LEU A 659 0.74 -23.43 -17.86
N LEU A 660 1.08 -23.80 -16.63
CA LEU A 660 0.82 -25.13 -16.09
C LEU A 660 -0.38 -25.17 -15.15
N SER A 661 -0.56 -24.12 -14.35
CA SER A 661 -1.63 -23.99 -13.35
C SER A 661 -2.56 -22.78 -13.59
N PRO A 662 -3.12 -22.60 -14.81
CA PRO A 662 -4.00 -21.47 -15.08
C PRO A 662 -5.19 -21.47 -14.12
N GLU A 663 -5.47 -20.32 -13.51
CA GLU A 663 -6.56 -20.14 -12.53
C GLU A 663 -6.50 -21.13 -11.35
N GLY A 664 -5.31 -21.66 -11.02
CA GLY A 664 -5.11 -22.61 -9.93
C GLY A 664 -5.42 -24.08 -10.28
N GLY A 665 -5.80 -24.39 -11.53
CA GLY A 665 -6.09 -25.75 -11.98
C GLY A 665 -5.06 -26.26 -12.99
N CYS A 666 -4.93 -27.58 -13.14
CA CYS A 666 -4.06 -28.13 -14.19
C CYS A 666 -4.69 -28.02 -15.59
N LYS A 667 -3.84 -28.01 -16.62
CA LYS A 667 -4.23 -28.10 -18.05
C LYS A 667 -5.00 -29.36 -18.45
N MET A 668 -5.00 -30.40 -17.62
CA MET A 668 -5.78 -31.60 -17.90
C MET A 668 -7.26 -31.25 -17.79
N HIS A 669 -7.95 -31.27 -18.93
CA HIS A 669 -9.40 -31.32 -18.93
C HIS A 669 -9.85 -32.54 -18.14
N LEU A 670 -10.89 -32.37 -17.36
CA LEU A 670 -11.56 -33.46 -16.68
C LEU A 670 -12.10 -34.39 -17.77
N ILE A 671 -11.35 -35.44 -18.13
CA ILE A 671 -11.89 -36.56 -18.90
C ILE A 671 -12.81 -37.32 -17.95
N ARG A 672 -14.01 -36.79 -17.72
CA ARG A 672 -15.10 -37.54 -17.11
C ARG A 672 -15.59 -38.53 -18.15
N GLY A 673 -14.87 -39.64 -18.25
CA GLY A 673 -15.18 -40.68 -19.22
C GLY A 673 -14.37 -41.98 -19.12
N MET A 674 -13.50 -42.19 -18.12
CA MET A 674 -12.70 -43.42 -18.10
C MET A 674 -12.25 -43.96 -16.72
N LYS A 675 -12.92 -43.58 -15.61
CA LYS A 675 -12.79 -44.27 -14.32
C LYS A 675 -14.08 -44.89 -13.77
N MET A 676 -15.15 -44.89 -14.56
CA MET A 676 -16.42 -45.57 -14.29
C MET A 676 -16.64 -46.83 -15.15
N PHE A 677 -15.68 -47.22 -15.99
CA PHE A 677 -15.82 -48.35 -16.92
C PHE A 677 -15.02 -49.62 -16.55
N SER A 678 -14.17 -49.59 -15.53
CA SER A 678 -13.42 -50.79 -15.10
C SER A 678 -14.17 -51.66 -14.07
N ALA A 679 -15.31 -51.22 -13.55
CA ALA A 679 -16.13 -52.00 -12.61
C ALA A 679 -17.49 -52.46 -13.19
N TRP A 680 -17.94 -51.91 -14.32
CA TRP A 680 -19.24 -52.25 -14.91
C TRP A 680 -19.19 -53.15 -16.15
N ASN A 681 -18.01 -53.35 -16.76
CA ASN A 681 -17.89 -54.13 -18.01
C ASN A 681 -17.38 -55.56 -17.85
N TYR A 682 -17.01 -56.04 -16.67
CA TYR A 682 -16.67 -57.46 -16.52
C TYR A 682 -17.91 -58.37 -16.41
N ALA A 683 -19.01 -57.86 -15.83
CA ALA A 683 -20.24 -58.65 -15.65
C ALA A 683 -21.18 -58.62 -16.88
N HIS A 684 -21.22 -57.52 -17.64
CA HIS A 684 -22.13 -57.40 -18.79
C HIS A 684 -21.55 -57.95 -20.10
N VAL A 685 -20.22 -57.93 -20.28
CA VAL A 685 -19.57 -58.51 -21.47
C VAL A 685 -19.61 -60.04 -21.46
N GLN A 686 -19.59 -60.69 -20.29
CA GLN A 686 -19.82 -62.14 -20.17
C GLN A 686 -21.27 -62.53 -20.52
N SER A 687 -22.26 -61.69 -20.16
CA SER A 687 -23.67 -61.94 -20.51
C SER A 687 -23.97 -61.73 -22.00
N LEU A 688 -23.33 -60.75 -22.65
CA LEU A 688 -23.53 -60.47 -24.07
C LEU A 688 -22.81 -61.47 -25.00
N ALA A 689 -21.64 -62.00 -24.59
CA ALA A 689 -20.91 -63.02 -25.34
C ALA A 689 -21.62 -64.38 -25.35
N VAL A 690 -22.30 -64.74 -24.25
CA VAL A 690 -23.12 -65.97 -24.16
C VAL A 690 -24.39 -65.85 -25.00
N ASN A 691 -25.01 -64.66 -25.07
CA ASN A 691 -26.21 -64.44 -25.88
C ASN A 691 -25.94 -64.28 -27.39
N MET A 692 -24.77 -63.77 -27.81
CA MET A 692 -24.38 -63.73 -29.23
C MET A 692 -24.01 -65.12 -29.79
N LEU A 693 -23.49 -66.03 -28.96
CA LEU A 693 -23.24 -67.42 -29.36
C LEU A 693 -24.54 -68.24 -29.46
N ALA A 694 -25.59 -67.91 -28.69
CA ALA A 694 -26.90 -68.56 -28.77
C ALA A 694 -27.71 -68.15 -30.03
N GLY A 695 -27.59 -66.90 -30.47
CA GLY A 695 -28.31 -66.37 -31.65
C GLY A 695 -27.82 -66.92 -33.01
N SER A 696 -26.60 -67.47 -33.06
CA SER A 696 -26.04 -68.07 -34.29
C SER A 696 -26.52 -69.51 -34.55
N PHE A 697 -27.36 -70.08 -33.67
CA PHE A 697 -27.95 -71.41 -33.88
C PHE A 697 -29.25 -71.37 -34.71
N VAL A 698 -29.91 -70.20 -34.83
CA VAL A 698 -31.26 -70.11 -35.44
C VAL A 698 -31.23 -69.78 -36.95
N VAL A 699 -30.12 -69.30 -37.51
CA VAL A 699 -30.01 -68.96 -38.96
C VAL A 699 -29.19 -70.00 -39.74
N LYS A 700 -29.23 -71.27 -39.33
CA LYS A 700 -28.64 -72.40 -40.08
C LYS A 700 -29.67 -73.38 -40.66
N ASN A 701 -30.94 -73.01 -40.71
CA ASN A 701 -32.00 -73.84 -41.34
C ASN A 701 -32.65 -73.23 -42.59
N ALA A 702 -32.02 -72.24 -43.24
CA ALA A 702 -32.43 -71.83 -44.58
C ALA A 702 -31.20 -71.73 -45.48
N ILE A 703 -31.24 -72.51 -46.57
CA ILE A 703 -30.35 -72.48 -47.74
C ILE A 703 -29.16 -73.46 -47.67
N LYS A 704 -29.50 -74.72 -48.01
CA LYS A 704 -28.64 -75.69 -48.71
C LYS A 704 -28.43 -75.25 -50.17
N LEU A 705 -27.39 -75.83 -50.79
CA LEU A 705 -27.00 -75.87 -52.23
C LEU A 705 -25.77 -75.00 -52.51
N LYS A 706 -24.72 -75.42 -53.23
CA LYS A 706 -24.25 -76.70 -53.79
C LYS A 706 -22.85 -76.39 -54.36
N ASN A 707 -21.95 -77.38 -54.31
CA ASN A 707 -20.75 -77.55 -55.15
C ASN A 707 -19.47 -76.73 -54.83
N ILE A 708 -18.41 -77.39 -54.32
CA ILE A 708 -17.21 -77.94 -55.03
C ILE A 708 -16.04 -76.93 -54.88
N GLY A 709 -14.86 -77.23 -54.29
CA GLY A 709 -14.32 -78.48 -53.75
C GLY A 709 -13.17 -78.29 -52.71
N VAL A 710 -13.21 -79.04 -51.60
CA VAL A 710 -12.48 -80.32 -51.38
C VAL A 710 -11.08 -80.35 -52.03
N LEU A 711 -9.91 -80.50 -51.38
CA LEU A 711 -9.41 -81.11 -50.14
C LEU A 711 -7.99 -80.52 -49.90
N ARG A 712 -7.46 -80.22 -48.70
CA ARG A 712 -7.31 -80.96 -47.43
C ARG A 712 -5.83 -81.33 -47.22
N ARG A 713 -5.45 -81.29 -45.93
CA ARG A 713 -4.26 -81.86 -45.24
C ARG A 713 -3.12 -80.83 -45.12
N ALA A 714 -2.57 -80.51 -43.95
CA ALA A 714 -2.49 -81.21 -42.66
C ALA A 714 -2.44 -80.13 -41.54
N ALA A 715 -3.24 -80.16 -40.47
CA ALA A 715 -3.25 -81.05 -39.30
C ALA A 715 -2.28 -80.62 -38.15
N VAL A 716 -2.91 -80.31 -37.00
CA VAL A 716 -2.50 -80.68 -35.62
C VAL A 716 -1.55 -79.75 -34.81
N ASN A 717 -2.08 -79.33 -33.65
CA ASN A 717 -1.49 -78.91 -32.36
C ASN A 717 -0.49 -77.75 -32.24
N VAL A 718 -0.93 -76.59 -31.73
CA VAL A 718 -0.22 -75.73 -30.73
C VAL A 718 -1.28 -74.95 -29.89
N PRO A 719 -1.10 -74.70 -28.56
CA PRO A 719 -2.11 -74.07 -27.70
C PRO A 719 -2.35 -72.58 -28.01
N VAL A 720 -3.50 -72.07 -27.56
CA VAL A 720 -3.96 -70.67 -27.66
C VAL A 720 -3.17 -69.74 -26.71
N GLY A 721 -1.86 -69.61 -26.97
CA GLY A 721 -0.93 -68.77 -26.22
C GLY A 721 -0.14 -67.76 -27.09
N ILE A 722 -0.46 -67.62 -28.38
CA ILE A 722 0.35 -66.83 -29.33
C ILE A 722 -0.38 -65.60 -29.94
N PHE A 723 -1.67 -65.39 -29.68
CA PHE A 723 -2.37 -64.22 -30.25
C PHE A 723 -2.27 -62.93 -29.40
N VAL A 724 -1.65 -62.98 -28.22
CA VAL A 724 -1.51 -61.82 -27.31
C VAL A 724 -0.13 -61.14 -27.42
N ASN A 725 0.85 -61.73 -28.11
CA ASN A 725 2.20 -61.17 -28.22
C ASN A 725 2.54 -60.44 -29.53
N THR A 726 1.64 -60.42 -30.53
CA THR A 726 1.91 -59.75 -31.81
C THR A 726 1.38 -58.31 -31.89
N LEU A 727 0.59 -57.86 -30.91
CA LEU A 727 0.19 -56.44 -30.75
C LEU A 727 0.99 -55.71 -29.65
N ALA A 728 1.92 -56.40 -28.99
CA ALA A 728 2.78 -55.84 -27.94
C ALA A 728 4.22 -55.55 -28.42
N LEU A 729 4.52 -55.70 -29.71
CA LEU A 729 5.87 -55.60 -30.27
C LEU A 729 6.18 -54.33 -31.10
N ASP A 730 5.24 -53.40 -31.27
CA ASP A 730 5.50 -52.12 -31.97
C ASP A 730 5.67 -50.89 -31.07
N ALA A 731 5.56 -51.05 -29.75
CA ALA A 731 5.76 -49.96 -28.79
C ALA A 731 7.19 -49.86 -28.21
N ARG A 732 8.12 -50.75 -28.59
CA ARG A 732 9.51 -50.75 -28.07
C ARG A 732 10.58 -50.39 -29.10
N HIS A 733 10.23 -50.17 -30.37
CA HIS A 733 11.19 -49.68 -31.38
C HIS A 733 11.17 -48.16 -31.59
N CYS A 734 10.20 -47.41 -31.06
CA CYS A 734 10.17 -45.94 -31.14
C CYS A 734 10.90 -45.22 -29.98
N SER A 735 11.40 -45.95 -28.97
CA SER A 735 12.06 -45.36 -27.79
C SER A 735 13.60 -45.31 -27.88
N ARG A 736 14.20 -45.76 -28.99
CA ARG A 736 15.67 -45.80 -29.16
C ARG A 736 16.23 -44.98 -30.34
N MET A 737 15.40 -44.14 -30.98
CA MET A 737 15.82 -43.38 -32.17
C MET A 737 15.65 -41.86 -32.07
N ILE A 738 15.57 -41.31 -30.85
CA ILE A 738 15.79 -39.87 -30.58
C ILE A 738 16.74 -39.74 -29.40
N THR A 739 17.91 -40.33 -29.57
CA THR A 739 19.14 -39.96 -28.89
C THR A 739 20.17 -40.00 -30.01
N ILE A 740 20.96 -38.95 -30.17
CA ILE A 740 21.75 -38.57 -31.36
C ILE A 740 20.98 -37.59 -32.27
N VAL A 741 20.94 -36.31 -31.89
CA VAL A 741 21.68 -35.20 -32.54
C VAL A 741 21.57 -34.00 -31.60
N ARG A 742 22.58 -33.84 -30.74
CA ARG A 742 23.04 -32.52 -30.29
C ARG A 742 24.22 -32.22 -31.21
N VAL A 743 24.21 -31.06 -31.87
CA VAL A 743 25.33 -30.25 -32.40
C VAL A 743 24.90 -29.55 -33.69
N GLY A 744 25.01 -28.22 -33.71
CA GLY A 744 25.11 -27.43 -34.94
C GLY A 744 23.94 -26.47 -35.21
N ASN A 745 24.24 -25.17 -35.22
CA ASN A 745 23.36 -24.07 -35.59
C ASN A 745 22.95 -24.16 -37.07
N ASP A 746 21.65 -24.21 -37.38
CA ASP A 746 21.03 -23.52 -38.55
C ASP A 746 19.51 -23.77 -38.59
N VAL A 747 18.72 -22.69 -38.67
CA VAL A 747 17.26 -22.70 -38.47
C VAL A 747 16.45 -22.92 -39.77
N GLU A 748 17.07 -23.09 -40.94
CA GLU A 748 16.34 -23.08 -42.22
C GLU A 748 16.10 -24.44 -42.93
N LYS A 749 16.56 -25.58 -42.42
CA LYS A 749 16.35 -26.91 -43.08
C LYS A 749 15.36 -27.87 -42.43
N SER A 750 14.78 -27.53 -41.28
CA SER A 750 13.84 -28.41 -40.56
C SER A 750 12.43 -28.48 -41.18
N SER A 751 12.07 -27.50 -42.03
CA SER A 751 10.73 -27.41 -42.62
C SER A 751 10.51 -28.29 -43.86
N GLN A 752 11.56 -28.91 -44.42
CA GLN A 752 11.45 -29.72 -45.65
C GLN A 752 11.44 -31.24 -45.44
N ILE A 753 11.82 -31.75 -44.25
CA ILE A 753 11.81 -33.20 -43.98
C ILE A 753 10.43 -33.68 -43.47
N VAL A 754 9.67 -32.80 -42.80
CA VAL A 754 8.30 -33.13 -42.35
C VAL A 754 7.31 -33.27 -43.53
N ALA A 755 7.62 -32.66 -44.68
CA ALA A 755 6.76 -32.72 -45.87
C ALA A 755 6.85 -34.05 -46.65
N THR A 756 7.80 -34.94 -46.35
CA THR A 756 8.01 -36.17 -47.14
C THR A 756 7.45 -37.45 -46.49
N VAL A 757 7.08 -37.42 -45.20
CA VAL A 757 6.54 -38.60 -44.49
C VAL A 757 5.01 -38.75 -44.62
N VAL A 758 4.30 -37.74 -45.14
CA VAL A 758 2.83 -37.76 -45.30
C VAL A 758 2.37 -38.45 -46.61
N LYS A 759 3.26 -39.07 -47.38
CA LYS A 759 2.90 -39.83 -48.60
C LYS A 759 3.33 -41.29 -48.50
N ASN A 760 2.51 -42.12 -47.85
CA ASN A 760 2.45 -43.56 -48.15
C ASN A 760 1.04 -44.11 -47.83
N ASP A 761 0.31 -44.41 -48.90
CA ASP A 761 -1.08 -44.87 -48.97
C ASP A 761 -1.24 -46.36 -48.63
N VAL A 762 -1.37 -46.69 -47.34
CA VAL A 762 -1.73 -48.07 -46.91
C VAL A 762 -3.14 -48.13 -46.26
N ILE A 763 -3.67 -47.00 -45.79
CA ILE A 763 -4.96 -46.93 -45.09
C ILE A 763 -6.14 -46.86 -46.07
N TRP A 764 -5.96 -46.25 -47.24
CA TRP A 764 -7.03 -46.07 -48.23
C TRP A 764 -7.46 -47.36 -48.94
N VAL A 765 -6.56 -48.34 -49.10
CA VAL A 765 -6.87 -49.63 -49.75
C VAL A 765 -7.75 -50.51 -48.85
N HIS A 766 -7.57 -50.45 -47.53
CA HIS A 766 -8.40 -51.19 -46.57
C HIS A 766 -9.79 -50.58 -46.39
N LEU A 767 -9.90 -49.24 -46.41
CA LEU A 767 -11.19 -48.54 -46.37
C LEU A 767 -12.03 -48.76 -47.64
N ALA A 768 -11.39 -48.81 -48.82
CA ALA A 768 -12.07 -49.09 -50.08
C ALA A 768 -12.63 -50.52 -50.16
N ASN A 769 -11.93 -51.51 -49.58
CA ASN A 769 -12.38 -52.90 -49.53
C ASN A 769 -13.50 -53.10 -48.50
N LEU A 770 -13.46 -52.37 -47.37
CA LEU A 770 -14.54 -52.38 -46.38
C LEU A 770 -15.82 -51.74 -46.93
N ALA A 771 -15.70 -50.64 -47.68
CA ALA A 771 -16.81 -49.98 -48.36
C ALA A 771 -17.46 -50.88 -49.43
N LYS A 772 -16.67 -51.65 -50.19
CA LYS A 772 -17.18 -52.65 -51.16
C LYS A 772 -17.90 -53.82 -50.49
N CYS A 773 -17.52 -54.20 -49.26
CA CYS A 773 -18.16 -55.28 -48.51
C CYS A 773 -19.49 -54.84 -47.88
N LEU A 774 -19.56 -53.60 -47.40
CA LEU A 774 -20.77 -52.98 -46.81
C LEU A 774 -21.86 -52.67 -47.85
N ALA A 775 -21.50 -52.48 -49.12
CA ALA A 775 -22.45 -52.26 -50.22
C ALA A 775 -23.29 -53.50 -50.59
N LYS A 776 -22.87 -54.72 -50.21
CA LYS A 776 -23.55 -55.98 -50.59
C LYS A 776 -24.61 -56.50 -49.60
N HIS A 777 -24.72 -55.91 -48.40
CA HIS A 777 -25.69 -56.33 -47.38
C HIS A 777 -26.46 -55.14 -46.78
N PRO A 778 -27.66 -54.80 -47.31
CA PRO A 778 -28.41 -53.60 -46.91
C PRO A 778 -28.89 -53.60 -45.45
N ALA A 779 -28.98 -54.77 -44.80
CA ALA A 779 -29.32 -54.88 -43.38
C ALA A 779 -28.16 -54.47 -42.45
N ALA A 780 -26.91 -54.84 -42.79
CA ALA A 780 -25.72 -54.45 -42.03
C ALA A 780 -25.43 -52.95 -42.19
N ASN A 781 -25.72 -52.38 -43.37
CA ASN A 781 -25.54 -50.97 -43.64
C ASN A 781 -26.52 -50.08 -42.83
N ARG A 782 -27.76 -50.54 -42.57
CA ARG A 782 -28.70 -49.82 -41.68
C ARG A 782 -28.27 -49.85 -40.22
N VAL A 783 -27.74 -50.96 -39.72
CA VAL A 783 -27.26 -51.06 -38.33
C VAL A 783 -25.96 -50.25 -38.15
N PHE A 784 -25.05 -50.29 -39.13
CA PHE A 784 -23.81 -49.50 -39.09
C PHE A 784 -24.06 -47.99 -39.25
N LEU A 785 -24.97 -47.57 -40.14
CA LEU A 785 -25.39 -46.16 -40.26
C LEU A 785 -26.21 -45.68 -39.05
N ALA A 786 -27.00 -46.55 -38.42
CA ALA A 786 -27.66 -46.22 -37.16
C ALA A 786 -26.64 -46.06 -36.02
N HIS A 787 -25.65 -46.96 -35.92
CA HIS A 787 -24.61 -46.87 -34.91
C HIS A 787 -23.65 -45.69 -35.16
N MET A 788 -23.26 -45.40 -36.40
CA MET A 788 -22.49 -44.20 -36.76
C MET A 788 -23.30 -42.92 -36.55
N ARG A 789 -24.62 -42.90 -36.80
CA ARG A 789 -25.46 -41.74 -36.44
C ARG A 789 -25.62 -41.58 -34.93
N THR A 790 -25.64 -42.67 -34.16
CA THR A 790 -25.67 -42.62 -32.70
C THR A 790 -24.30 -42.23 -32.12
N VAL A 791 -23.19 -42.72 -32.66
CA VAL A 791 -21.83 -42.34 -32.26
C VAL A 791 -21.50 -40.91 -32.70
N HIS A 792 -21.97 -40.46 -33.86
CA HIS A 792 -21.83 -39.07 -34.31
C HIS A 792 -22.76 -38.13 -33.53
N ARG A 793 -23.98 -38.56 -33.14
CA ARG A 793 -24.83 -37.82 -32.18
C ARG A 793 -24.20 -37.74 -30.79
N ILE A 794 -23.63 -38.83 -30.27
CA ILE A 794 -23.02 -38.87 -28.94
C ILE A 794 -21.68 -38.13 -28.90
N ALA A 795 -20.92 -38.12 -30.00
CA ALA A 795 -19.68 -37.34 -30.13
C ALA A 795 -19.94 -35.83 -30.30
N LEU A 796 -21.10 -35.42 -30.83
CA LEU A 796 -21.51 -34.02 -30.92
C LEU A 796 -22.19 -33.49 -29.64
N THR A 797 -22.68 -34.36 -28.76
CA THR A 797 -23.21 -33.99 -27.42
C THR A 797 -22.15 -33.95 -26.32
N ALA A 798 -20.86 -33.99 -26.68
CA ALA A 798 -19.73 -33.81 -25.75
C ALA A 798 -19.14 -32.39 -25.80
N SER A 799 -19.88 -31.42 -26.33
CA SER A 799 -19.65 -30.00 -26.06
C SER A 799 -20.33 -29.66 -24.74
N GLY A 800 -19.57 -29.29 -23.71
CA GLY A 800 -20.17 -28.72 -22.50
C GLY A 800 -21.02 -27.48 -22.87
N PRO A 801 -21.98 -27.07 -22.03
CA PRO A 801 -22.92 -25.99 -22.34
C PRO A 801 -22.29 -24.59 -22.46
N SER A 802 -20.98 -24.45 -22.35
CA SER A 802 -20.28 -23.17 -22.39
C SER A 802 -20.01 -22.73 -23.82
N LEU A 803 -20.33 -21.46 -24.09
CA LEU A 803 -20.00 -20.79 -25.33
C LEU A 803 -18.51 -20.87 -25.69
N CYS A 804 -18.23 -20.81 -26.99
CA CYS A 804 -16.90 -20.56 -27.54
C CYS A 804 -16.15 -19.46 -26.76
N GLY A 805 -15.04 -19.83 -26.11
CA GLY A 805 -14.13 -18.91 -25.40
C GLY A 805 -14.34 -18.75 -23.89
N GLU A 806 -15.39 -19.33 -23.31
CA GLU A 806 -15.60 -19.35 -21.84
C GLU A 806 -15.05 -20.64 -21.22
N ALA A 807 -14.61 -20.59 -19.97
CA ALA A 807 -14.19 -21.78 -19.23
C ALA A 807 -15.41 -22.67 -18.94
N CYS A 808 -15.30 -23.98 -19.21
CA CYS A 808 -16.37 -24.92 -18.90
C CYS A 808 -16.68 -24.90 -17.38
N PRO A 809 -17.95 -24.82 -16.97
CA PRO A 809 -18.31 -24.83 -15.56
C PRO A 809 -17.94 -26.17 -14.91
N SER A 810 -17.62 -26.13 -13.61
CA SER A 810 -17.17 -27.31 -12.87
C SER A 810 -18.23 -28.42 -12.81
N ASP A 811 -17.80 -29.64 -12.48
CA ASP A 811 -18.65 -30.84 -12.28
C ASP A 811 -19.88 -30.63 -11.38
N LYS A 812 -19.86 -29.61 -10.51
CA LYS A 812 -20.97 -29.21 -9.62
C LYS A 812 -22.18 -28.64 -10.38
N PHE A 813 -22.00 -28.25 -11.65
CA PHE A 813 -23.02 -27.66 -12.51
C PHE A 813 -23.46 -28.63 -13.63
N CYS A 814 -23.21 -29.92 -13.50
CA CYS A 814 -23.70 -30.91 -14.46
C CYS A 814 -25.21 -31.16 -14.24
N GLN A 815 -26.07 -31.00 -15.25
CA GLN A 815 -27.51 -31.26 -15.12
C GLN A 815 -27.86 -32.65 -14.55
N ILE A 816 -26.97 -33.64 -14.72
CA ILE A 816 -27.16 -35.01 -14.23
C ILE A 816 -26.62 -35.15 -12.78
N CYS A 817 -25.43 -34.64 -12.52
CA CYS A 817 -24.66 -34.92 -11.29
C CYS A 817 -24.63 -33.76 -10.28
N ALA A 818 -25.23 -32.61 -10.60
CA ALA A 818 -25.26 -31.44 -9.73
C ALA A 818 -26.07 -31.71 -8.44
N PRO A 819 -25.75 -31.04 -7.33
CA PRO A 819 -26.59 -31.04 -6.15
C PRO A 819 -28.00 -30.55 -6.48
N GLU A 820 -29.01 -31.03 -5.77
CA GLU A 820 -30.42 -30.73 -6.09
C GLU A 820 -30.72 -29.23 -6.06
N LEU A 821 -30.05 -28.49 -5.16
CA LEU A 821 -30.09 -27.03 -5.09
C LEU A 821 -29.72 -26.33 -6.41
N ALA A 822 -28.78 -26.88 -7.17
CA ALA A 822 -28.36 -26.33 -8.46
C ALA A 822 -29.28 -26.76 -9.61
N LYS A 823 -29.93 -27.92 -9.51
CA LYS A 823 -30.87 -28.43 -10.52
C LYS A 823 -32.22 -27.71 -10.49
N THR A 824 -32.69 -27.36 -9.30
CA THR A 824 -33.96 -26.64 -9.09
C THR A 824 -33.84 -25.13 -9.29
N MET A 825 -32.64 -24.61 -9.57
CA MET A 825 -32.44 -23.19 -9.77
C MET A 825 -33.12 -22.73 -11.06
N VAL A 826 -33.89 -21.65 -11.01
CA VAL A 826 -34.54 -21.07 -12.19
C VAL A 826 -33.46 -20.43 -13.06
N VAL A 827 -33.42 -20.80 -14.34
CA VAL A 827 -32.40 -20.31 -15.29
C VAL A 827 -33.00 -19.47 -16.42
N ASP A 828 -34.29 -19.66 -16.68
CA ASP A 828 -35.10 -18.91 -17.64
C ASP A 828 -36.05 -18.00 -16.88
N TYR A 829 -35.81 -16.70 -16.94
CA TYR A 829 -36.63 -15.71 -16.23
C TYR A 829 -37.90 -15.32 -17.01
N THR A 830 -38.07 -15.81 -18.24
CA THR A 830 -39.27 -15.57 -19.06
C THR A 830 -40.30 -16.67 -18.87
N GLU A 831 -39.87 -17.93 -18.92
CA GLU A 831 -40.75 -19.10 -18.79
C GLU A 831 -40.65 -19.78 -17.41
N PHE A 832 -39.81 -19.26 -16.50
CA PHE A 832 -39.55 -19.79 -15.16
C PHE A 832 -39.10 -21.26 -15.13
N THR A 833 -38.40 -21.71 -16.19
CA THR A 833 -37.91 -23.09 -16.28
C THR A 833 -36.67 -23.28 -15.40
N THR A 834 -36.59 -24.47 -14.79
CA THR A 834 -35.47 -24.84 -13.91
C THR A 834 -34.25 -25.29 -14.71
N TYR A 835 -33.07 -25.28 -14.08
CA TYR A 835 -31.83 -25.72 -14.71
C TYR A 835 -31.92 -27.15 -15.24
N GLN A 836 -32.66 -28.02 -14.55
CA GLN A 836 -32.87 -29.42 -14.95
C GLN A 836 -33.75 -29.55 -16.21
N GLU A 837 -34.70 -28.64 -16.41
CA GLU A 837 -35.66 -28.68 -17.51
C GLU A 837 -35.16 -27.96 -18.77
N ASN A 838 -34.16 -27.09 -18.63
CA ASN A 838 -33.60 -26.32 -19.74
C ASN A 838 -32.78 -27.20 -20.71
N ASN A 839 -33.09 -27.14 -22.00
CA ASN A 839 -32.33 -27.84 -23.03
C ASN A 839 -31.07 -27.05 -23.43
N LEU A 840 -29.91 -27.49 -22.93
CA LEU A 840 -28.61 -26.84 -23.15
C LEU A 840 -28.18 -26.73 -24.62
N ASP A 841 -28.64 -27.62 -25.49
CA ASP A 841 -28.31 -27.60 -26.93
C ASP A 841 -29.09 -26.51 -27.67
N ARG A 842 -30.27 -26.14 -27.17
CA ARG A 842 -31.15 -25.11 -27.75
C ARG A 842 -31.02 -23.76 -27.06
N TYR A 843 -30.82 -23.77 -25.74
CA TYR A 843 -30.80 -22.60 -24.87
C TYR A 843 -29.53 -22.64 -23.99
N PRO A 844 -28.39 -22.19 -24.54
CA PRO A 844 -27.12 -22.18 -23.84
C PRO A 844 -27.15 -21.27 -22.62
N ILE A 845 -26.34 -21.61 -21.62
CA ILE A 845 -26.28 -20.93 -20.32
C ILE A 845 -24.91 -20.31 -20.06
N ILE A 846 -24.88 -19.34 -19.15
CA ILE A 846 -23.68 -18.71 -18.62
C ILE A 846 -23.67 -18.91 -17.11
N VAL A 847 -22.56 -19.43 -16.60
CA VAL A 847 -22.32 -19.57 -15.15
C VAL A 847 -21.45 -18.42 -14.70
N SER A 848 -22.03 -17.53 -13.92
CA SER A 848 -21.34 -16.37 -13.35
C SER A 848 -20.33 -16.79 -12.27
N SER A 849 -19.34 -15.93 -11.97
CA SER A 849 -18.34 -16.22 -10.92
C SER A 849 -18.92 -16.31 -9.51
N CYS A 850 -20.13 -15.80 -9.28
CA CYS A 850 -20.88 -15.99 -8.03
C CYS A 850 -21.68 -17.30 -7.99
N GLY A 851 -21.63 -18.12 -9.05
CA GLY A 851 -22.25 -19.45 -9.10
C GLY A 851 -23.68 -19.49 -9.63
N HIS A 852 -24.30 -18.35 -9.94
CA HIS A 852 -25.62 -18.31 -10.59
C HIS A 852 -25.53 -18.71 -12.06
N ILE A 853 -26.55 -19.45 -12.51
CA ILE A 853 -26.71 -19.95 -13.88
C ILE A 853 -27.84 -19.14 -14.53
N VAL A 854 -27.56 -18.53 -15.66
CA VAL A 854 -28.52 -17.70 -16.41
C VAL A 854 -28.47 -18.10 -17.88
N ARG A 855 -29.58 -18.08 -18.62
CA ARG A 855 -29.52 -18.27 -20.08
C ARG A 855 -28.74 -17.14 -20.74
N MET A 856 -27.93 -17.50 -21.74
CA MET A 856 -27.11 -16.55 -22.50
C MET A 856 -27.95 -15.40 -23.08
N VAL A 857 -29.11 -15.72 -23.67
CA VAL A 857 -30.01 -14.73 -24.28
C VAL A 857 -30.59 -13.74 -23.26
N ASP A 858 -30.91 -14.20 -22.04
CA ASP A 858 -31.45 -13.32 -21.00
C ASP A 858 -30.36 -12.34 -20.50
N LEU A 859 -29.13 -12.84 -20.32
CA LEU A 859 -28.01 -12.02 -19.87
C LEU A 859 -27.47 -11.08 -20.96
N ASP A 860 -27.45 -11.53 -22.22
CA ASP A 860 -27.08 -10.70 -23.37
C ASP A 860 -28.07 -9.56 -23.60
N SER A 861 -29.37 -9.83 -23.42
CA SER A 861 -30.43 -8.82 -23.49
C SER A 861 -30.33 -7.83 -22.32
N PHE A 862 -30.12 -8.33 -21.10
CA PHE A 862 -29.95 -7.50 -19.91
C PHE A 862 -28.74 -6.56 -20.00
N LEU A 863 -27.61 -7.06 -20.53
CA LEU A 863 -26.38 -6.28 -20.71
C LEU A 863 -26.32 -5.52 -22.04
N GLN A 864 -27.39 -5.59 -22.85
CA GLN A 864 -27.49 -4.92 -24.15
C GLN A 864 -26.30 -5.23 -25.06
N MET A 865 -25.97 -6.51 -25.26
CA MET A 865 -24.80 -6.93 -26.04
C MET A 865 -24.78 -6.42 -27.49
N ASP A 866 -25.94 -6.09 -28.03
CA ASP A 866 -26.15 -5.52 -29.37
C ASP A 866 -25.58 -4.09 -29.50
N THR A 867 -25.33 -3.39 -28.40
CA THR A 867 -24.68 -2.07 -28.36
C THR A 867 -23.21 -2.15 -28.81
N ALA A 868 -22.48 -3.17 -28.36
CA ALA A 868 -21.06 -3.34 -28.63
C ALA A 868 -20.74 -4.29 -29.80
N TYR A 869 -21.70 -5.12 -30.22
CA TYR A 869 -21.50 -6.18 -31.22
C TYR A 869 -22.67 -6.28 -32.20
N ASP A 870 -22.38 -6.64 -33.45
CA ASP A 870 -23.38 -7.16 -34.38
C ASP A 870 -23.58 -8.65 -34.10
N ILE A 871 -24.78 -9.04 -33.66
CA ILE A 871 -25.12 -10.41 -33.26
C ILE A 871 -25.94 -11.09 -34.36
N LYS A 872 -25.64 -12.36 -34.65
CA LYS A 872 -26.45 -13.20 -35.56
C LYS A 872 -27.70 -13.74 -34.85
N PRO A 873 -28.73 -14.23 -35.59
CA PRO A 873 -29.94 -14.80 -34.99
C PRO A 873 -29.69 -16.01 -34.07
N ASP A 874 -28.52 -16.65 -34.17
CA ASP A 874 -28.10 -17.79 -33.34
C ASP A 874 -27.35 -17.36 -32.05
N GLY A 875 -27.26 -16.05 -31.76
CA GLY A 875 -26.55 -15.52 -30.59
C GLY A 875 -25.03 -15.43 -30.75
N THR A 876 -24.47 -15.75 -31.93
CA THR A 876 -23.02 -15.62 -32.17
C THR A 876 -22.64 -14.20 -32.61
N ILE A 877 -21.47 -13.75 -32.17
CA ILE A 877 -20.94 -12.42 -32.53
C ILE A 877 -20.45 -12.46 -33.99
N LYS A 878 -21.04 -11.63 -34.85
CA LYS A 878 -20.67 -11.48 -36.26
C LYS A 878 -19.49 -10.53 -36.43
N GLN A 879 -19.60 -9.33 -35.86
CA GLN A 879 -18.61 -8.26 -35.99
C GLN A 879 -18.68 -7.33 -34.78
N ILE A 880 -17.59 -6.64 -34.55
CA ILE A 880 -17.43 -5.61 -33.51
C ILE A 880 -17.96 -4.27 -34.03
N LYS A 881 -18.80 -3.56 -33.25
CA LYS A 881 -19.20 -2.19 -33.56
C LYS A 881 -18.11 -1.17 -33.17
N ALA A 882 -17.93 -0.14 -34.01
CA ALA A 882 -17.04 0.98 -33.71
C ALA A 882 -17.67 1.88 -32.63
N SER A 883 -16.87 2.36 -31.68
CA SER A 883 -17.37 3.13 -30.53
C SER A 883 -16.80 4.54 -30.53
N GLU A 884 -17.64 5.56 -30.41
CA GLU A 884 -17.20 6.96 -30.25
C GLU A 884 -16.77 7.25 -28.79
N PRO A 885 -15.72 8.08 -28.56
CA PRO A 885 -15.38 8.56 -27.22
C PRO A 885 -16.50 9.44 -26.66
N PHE A 886 -16.94 9.20 -25.41
CA PHE A 886 -17.99 9.97 -24.73
C PHE A 886 -19.38 9.98 -25.43
N SER A 887 -19.74 8.90 -26.13
CA SER A 887 -21.12 8.71 -26.65
C SER A 887 -22.10 8.64 -25.49
N SER A 888 -23.12 9.51 -25.53
CA SER A 888 -24.08 9.71 -24.45
C SER A 888 -25.20 8.65 -24.38
N GLN A 889 -24.95 7.43 -24.87
CA GLN A 889 -26.03 6.48 -25.13
C GLN A 889 -25.86 5.08 -24.52
N GLU A 890 -24.70 4.63 -24.01
CA GLU A 890 -24.53 3.20 -23.67
C GLU A 890 -23.63 2.90 -22.44
N LEU A 891 -24.10 1.93 -21.63
CA LEU A 891 -23.63 1.34 -20.36
C LEU A 891 -23.37 2.27 -19.14
N LYS A 892 -24.33 2.23 -18.21
CA LYS A 892 -24.42 3.05 -16.98
C LYS A 892 -23.81 2.43 -15.72
N SER A 893 -23.35 1.18 -15.77
CA SER A 893 -22.77 0.48 -14.62
C SER A 893 -21.92 -0.72 -15.05
N LEU A 894 -21.05 -1.17 -14.15
CA LEU A 894 -20.31 -2.41 -14.34
C LEU A 894 -21.30 -3.57 -14.57
N PRO A 895 -21.08 -4.43 -15.57
CA PRO A 895 -21.88 -5.63 -15.76
C PRO A 895 -21.92 -6.49 -14.49
N GLU A 896 -23.13 -6.67 -13.96
CA GLU A 896 -23.43 -7.36 -12.70
C GLU A 896 -24.33 -8.57 -12.96
N CYS A 897 -24.20 -9.59 -12.12
CA CYS A 897 -25.08 -10.75 -12.12
C CYS A 897 -26.51 -10.31 -11.78
N ILE A 898 -27.49 -10.79 -12.54
CA ILE A 898 -28.91 -10.45 -12.38
C ILE A 898 -29.43 -10.86 -10.99
N GLU A 899 -28.95 -11.97 -10.44
CA GLU A 899 -29.48 -12.53 -9.19
C GLU A 899 -28.88 -11.90 -7.93
N CYS A 900 -27.55 -11.70 -7.89
CA CYS A 900 -26.87 -11.26 -6.66
C CYS A 900 -26.02 -10.01 -6.83
N ARG A 901 -26.09 -9.35 -7.99
CA ARG A 901 -25.25 -8.19 -8.35
C ARG A 901 -23.74 -8.46 -8.28
N GLY A 902 -23.34 -9.73 -8.30
CA GLY A 902 -21.95 -10.16 -8.30
C GLY A 902 -21.23 -9.77 -9.61
N SER A 903 -19.91 -9.52 -9.53
CA SER A 903 -19.12 -9.03 -10.67
C SER A 903 -19.06 -10.03 -11.83
N LEU A 904 -19.27 -9.55 -13.08
CA LEU A 904 -19.11 -10.35 -14.30
C LEU A 904 -17.76 -10.13 -15.02
N ARG A 905 -16.78 -9.51 -14.36
CA ARG A 905 -15.47 -9.15 -14.94
C ARG A 905 -14.67 -10.32 -15.52
N ARG A 906 -14.96 -11.55 -15.06
CA ARG A 906 -14.25 -12.78 -15.45
C ARG A 906 -14.84 -13.50 -16.67
N LEU A 907 -15.97 -13.02 -17.20
CA LEU A 907 -16.60 -13.60 -18.38
C LEU A 907 -16.03 -12.95 -19.64
N ASN A 908 -15.42 -13.76 -20.50
CA ASN A 908 -14.74 -13.32 -21.72
C ASN A 908 -15.70 -12.68 -22.74
N ARG A 909 -16.94 -13.18 -22.86
CA ARG A 909 -18.00 -12.69 -23.76
C ARG A 909 -18.34 -11.22 -23.49
N TYR A 910 -18.37 -10.82 -22.22
CA TYR A 910 -18.70 -9.45 -21.80
C TYR A 910 -17.46 -8.55 -21.57
N GLY A 911 -16.25 -9.07 -21.82
CA GLY A 911 -15.00 -8.39 -21.51
C GLY A 911 -14.85 -7.02 -22.17
N ARG A 912 -15.41 -6.79 -23.36
CA ARG A 912 -15.38 -5.48 -24.04
C ARG A 912 -16.27 -4.45 -23.35
N LEU A 913 -17.48 -4.83 -22.94
CA LEU A 913 -18.41 -3.99 -22.18
C LEU A 913 -17.80 -3.61 -20.83
N VAL A 914 -17.24 -4.60 -20.12
CA VAL A 914 -16.55 -4.39 -18.84
C VAL A 914 -15.36 -3.45 -18.99
N ARG A 915 -14.48 -3.65 -19.99
CA ARG A 915 -13.31 -2.79 -20.22
C ARG A 915 -13.71 -1.37 -20.59
N ARG A 916 -14.82 -1.19 -21.32
CA ARG A 916 -15.35 0.13 -21.67
C ARG A 916 -15.80 0.91 -20.43
N VAL A 917 -16.65 0.31 -19.59
CA VAL A 917 -17.13 0.94 -18.35
C VAL A 917 -15.96 1.30 -17.41
N LEU A 918 -14.95 0.42 -17.31
CA LEU A 918 -13.74 0.71 -16.52
C LEU A 918 -12.93 1.90 -17.05
N LEU A 919 -12.86 2.08 -18.38
CA LEU A 919 -12.21 3.23 -18.99
C LEU A 919 -12.98 4.52 -18.73
N ASP A 920 -14.31 4.48 -18.79
CA ASP A 920 -15.18 5.63 -18.56
C ASP A 920 -15.18 6.05 -17.07
N GLU A 921 -15.26 5.09 -16.14
CA GLU A 921 -15.12 5.35 -14.69
C GLU A 921 -13.75 5.93 -14.31
N SER A 922 -12.67 5.37 -14.87
CA SER A 922 -11.31 5.85 -14.60
C SER A 922 -11.08 7.26 -15.15
N THR A 923 -11.67 7.58 -16.31
CA THR A 923 -11.64 8.93 -16.89
C THR A 923 -12.42 9.92 -16.03
N LYS A 924 -13.65 9.56 -15.59
CA LYS A 924 -14.47 10.37 -14.67
C LYS A 924 -13.71 10.67 -13.38
N ARG A 925 -13.10 9.64 -12.78
CA ARG A 925 -12.30 9.76 -11.56
C ARG A 925 -11.07 10.66 -11.76
N PHE A 926 -10.37 10.53 -12.89
CA PHE A 926 -9.24 11.40 -13.22
C PHE A 926 -9.68 12.87 -13.31
N VAL A 927 -10.74 13.17 -14.05
CA VAL A 927 -11.25 14.54 -14.23
C VAL A 927 -11.66 15.16 -12.89
N THR A 928 -12.43 14.44 -12.07
CA THR A 928 -12.84 14.92 -10.74
C THR A 928 -11.63 15.15 -9.83
N THR A 929 -10.67 14.23 -9.83
CA THR A 929 -9.48 14.31 -8.96
C THR A 929 -8.53 15.44 -9.39
N ALA A 930 -8.27 15.58 -10.69
CA ALA A 930 -7.42 16.62 -11.24
C ALA A 930 -8.07 18.01 -11.04
N GLY A 931 -9.37 18.14 -11.30
CA GLY A 931 -10.13 19.37 -11.07
C GLY A 931 -10.12 19.82 -9.61
N ALA A 932 -10.36 18.91 -8.66
CA ALA A 932 -10.33 19.22 -7.23
C ALA A 932 -8.94 19.70 -6.74
N GLN A 933 -7.87 19.21 -7.35
CA GLN A 933 -6.49 19.56 -6.97
C GLN A 933 -5.99 20.86 -7.62
N TYR A 934 -6.55 21.26 -8.76
CA TYR A 934 -6.12 22.47 -9.47
C TYR A 934 -6.47 23.77 -8.72
N GLY A 935 -7.70 23.86 -8.17
CA GLY A 935 -8.18 25.06 -7.47
C GLY A 935 -7.25 25.53 -6.33
N PRO A 936 -6.90 24.66 -5.37
CA PRO A 936 -5.97 24.99 -4.28
C PRO A 936 -4.59 25.46 -4.74
N LEU A 937 -4.10 25.00 -5.91
CA LEU A 937 -2.81 25.45 -6.44
C LEU A 937 -2.85 26.90 -6.92
N VAL A 938 -3.98 27.33 -7.48
CA VAL A 938 -4.19 28.72 -7.90
C VAL A 938 -4.23 29.64 -6.67
N GLU A 939 -4.94 29.25 -5.62
CA GLU A 939 -5.00 29.98 -4.34
C GLU A 939 -3.61 30.10 -3.70
N ARG A 940 -2.90 28.98 -3.63
CA ARG A 940 -1.55 28.94 -3.05
C ARG A 940 -0.58 29.84 -3.81
N LEU A 941 -0.71 29.94 -5.14
CA LEU A 941 0.09 30.87 -5.94
C LEU A 941 -0.28 32.33 -5.67
N PHE A 942 -1.57 32.63 -5.57
CA PHE A 942 -2.04 33.97 -5.25
C PHE A 942 -1.54 34.44 -3.88
N GLU A 943 -1.67 33.61 -2.84
CA GLU A 943 -1.14 33.92 -1.51
C GLU A 943 0.37 34.09 -1.49
N ALA A 944 1.09 33.21 -2.19
CA ALA A 944 2.54 33.31 -2.29
C ALA A 944 2.98 34.61 -2.98
N GLN A 945 2.24 35.07 -4.00
CA GLN A 945 2.47 36.37 -4.65
C GLN A 945 2.18 37.54 -3.73
N GLN A 946 1.11 37.52 -2.93
CA GLN A 946 0.84 38.57 -1.95
C GLN A 946 1.93 38.67 -0.88
N GLU A 947 2.38 37.52 -0.37
CA GLU A 947 3.46 37.46 0.62
C GLU A 947 4.78 37.95 0.05
N LEU A 948 5.06 37.63 -1.22
CA LEU A 948 6.22 38.14 -1.94
C LEU A 948 6.19 39.68 -2.01
N VAL A 949 5.03 40.28 -2.29
CA VAL A 949 4.90 41.75 -2.32
C VAL A 949 5.04 42.39 -0.93
N ARG A 950 4.55 41.73 0.14
CA ARG A 950 4.58 42.26 1.51
C ARG A 950 5.94 42.12 2.20
N THR A 951 6.70 41.09 1.86
CA THR A 951 8.02 40.86 2.45
C THR A 951 9.00 41.89 1.87
N GLU A 952 10.04 42.31 2.60
CA GLU A 952 11.16 43.09 2.03
C GLU A 952 12.37 42.16 1.83
N ALA A 953 13.13 42.34 0.75
CA ALA A 953 14.32 41.53 0.49
C ALA A 953 15.46 41.93 1.45
N ARG A 954 15.74 41.09 2.44
CA ARG A 954 16.92 41.21 3.32
C ARG A 954 18.06 40.35 2.79
N LEU A 955 18.76 40.86 1.77
CA LEU A 955 20.00 40.27 1.25
C LEU A 955 21.14 40.53 2.26
N ILE A 956 21.11 39.83 3.40
CA ILE A 956 22.03 40.13 4.51
C ILE A 956 23.44 39.58 4.27
N ASN A 957 23.66 38.58 3.38
CA ASN A 957 25.00 38.00 3.14
C ASN A 957 25.18 37.33 1.75
N ALA A 958 24.39 37.68 0.73
CA ALA A 958 24.51 37.02 -0.57
C ALA A 958 25.79 37.46 -1.30
N ILE A 959 26.74 36.53 -1.48
CA ILE A 959 27.91 36.73 -2.36
C ILE A 959 27.40 36.64 -3.81
N LEU A 960 27.17 37.80 -4.43
CA LEU A 960 26.75 37.85 -5.84
C LEU A 960 27.93 37.42 -6.75
N PRO A 961 27.73 36.46 -7.66
CA PRO A 961 28.75 36.10 -8.64
C PRO A 961 29.06 37.30 -9.55
N PRO A 962 30.30 37.46 -10.04
CA PRO A 962 30.70 38.61 -10.85
C PRO A 962 29.95 38.73 -12.20
N THR A 963 29.31 37.66 -12.66
CA THR A 963 28.39 37.72 -13.81
C THR A 963 27.25 36.71 -13.62
N LEU A 964 25.98 37.18 -13.65
CA LEU A 964 24.79 36.31 -13.60
C LEU A 964 24.31 35.99 -15.01
N HIS A 965 24.35 34.71 -15.38
CA HIS A 965 23.89 34.22 -16.67
C HIS A 965 22.52 33.52 -16.54
N LEU A 966 21.47 34.12 -17.10
CA LEU A 966 20.14 33.51 -17.21
C LEU A 966 19.88 33.14 -18.67
N ALA A 967 20.39 31.99 -19.11
CA ALA A 967 20.34 31.54 -20.50
C ALA A 967 19.80 30.10 -20.69
N GLY A 968 19.33 29.47 -19.62
CA GLY A 968 18.82 28.10 -19.62
C GLY A 968 17.33 28.02 -19.92
N ASN A 969 16.76 26.82 -19.77
CA ASN A 969 15.31 26.61 -19.71
C ASN A 969 14.72 27.20 -18.42
N ARG A 970 13.38 27.19 -18.30
CA ARG A 970 12.68 27.79 -17.16
C ARG A 970 13.18 27.29 -15.80
N ASP A 971 13.34 25.97 -15.65
CA ASP A 971 13.80 25.34 -14.40
C ASP A 971 15.25 25.74 -14.06
N GLN A 972 16.14 25.75 -15.06
CA GLN A 972 17.55 26.15 -14.90
C GLN A 972 17.69 27.62 -14.48
N ASN A 973 16.87 28.50 -15.05
CA ASN A 973 16.88 29.93 -14.71
C ASN A 973 16.40 30.17 -13.27
N VAL A 974 15.35 29.48 -12.82
CA VAL A 974 14.88 29.58 -11.43
C VAL A 974 15.90 28.98 -10.45
N GLN A 975 16.53 27.85 -10.78
CA GLN A 975 17.59 27.26 -9.95
C GLN A 975 18.84 28.15 -9.86
N ALA A 976 19.21 28.85 -10.94
CA ALA A 976 20.29 29.83 -10.91
C ALA A 976 19.98 30.98 -9.94
N VAL A 977 18.73 31.46 -9.94
CA VAL A 977 18.26 32.49 -9.00
C VAL A 977 18.17 31.98 -7.57
N GLN A 978 17.65 30.77 -7.34
CA GLN A 978 17.54 30.18 -6.00
C GLN A 978 18.90 29.99 -5.33
N ARG A 979 19.94 29.62 -6.08
CA ARG A 979 21.32 29.50 -5.57
C ARG A 979 21.89 30.83 -5.10
N ILE A 980 21.55 31.93 -5.76
CA ILE A 980 21.98 33.28 -5.36
C ILE A 980 21.23 33.75 -4.12
N MET A 981 19.97 33.34 -3.99
CA MET A 981 19.09 33.71 -2.90
C MET A 981 19.10 32.65 -1.77
N GLU A 982 20.14 31.81 -1.69
CA GLU A 982 20.26 30.76 -0.68
C GLU A 982 20.27 31.37 0.74
N GLY A 983 19.36 30.91 1.60
CA GLY A 983 19.11 31.50 2.92
C GLY A 983 18.10 32.66 2.95
N CYS A 984 17.58 33.12 1.80
CA CYS A 984 16.56 34.17 1.74
C CYS A 984 15.15 33.59 1.92
N ILE A 985 14.55 33.82 3.08
CA ILE A 985 13.22 33.32 3.41
C ILE A 985 12.09 33.89 2.52
N ARG A 986 12.34 35.00 1.82
CA ARG A 986 11.38 35.72 0.95
C ARG A 986 10.74 34.82 -0.10
N TYR A 987 11.51 33.91 -0.70
CA TYR A 987 11.03 33.07 -1.80
C TYR A 987 10.53 31.70 -1.33
N ASN A 988 10.57 31.39 -0.03
CA ASN A 988 10.23 30.07 0.49
C ASN A 988 8.82 29.63 0.09
N LYS A 989 7.81 30.51 0.25
CA LYS A 989 6.43 30.18 -0.11
C LYS A 989 6.25 30.04 -1.62
N MET A 990 6.87 30.92 -2.42
CA MET A 990 6.88 30.80 -3.89
C MET A 990 7.53 29.50 -4.36
N ASN A 991 8.67 29.11 -3.78
CA ASN A 991 9.38 27.86 -4.09
C ASN A 991 8.56 26.63 -3.69
N ALA A 992 7.90 26.67 -2.52
CA ALA A 992 7.01 25.61 -2.08
C ALA A 992 5.79 25.46 -3.00
N THR A 993 5.21 26.58 -3.47
CA THR A 993 4.11 26.56 -4.44
C THR A 993 4.56 26.01 -5.79
N ARG A 994 5.72 26.45 -6.29
CA ARG A 994 6.33 25.94 -7.52
C ARG A 994 6.52 24.42 -7.48
N LEU A 995 7.03 23.90 -6.36
CA LEU A 995 7.18 22.46 -6.15
C LEU A 995 5.83 21.73 -6.21
N ALA A 996 4.79 22.30 -5.59
CA ALA A 996 3.43 21.73 -5.63
C ALA A 996 2.84 21.69 -7.06
N ILE A 997 3.03 22.75 -7.86
CA ILE A 997 2.58 22.78 -9.27
C ILE A 997 3.37 21.75 -10.10
N SER A 998 4.66 21.55 -9.84
CA SER A 998 5.51 20.56 -10.54
C SER A 998 5.08 19.12 -10.23
N GLN A 999 4.72 18.87 -8.97
CA GLN A 999 4.15 17.59 -8.55
C GLN A 999 2.80 17.33 -9.23
N TYR A 1000 1.94 18.34 -9.34
CA TYR A 1000 0.66 18.24 -10.05
C TYR A 1000 0.85 17.94 -11.55
N LEU A 1001 1.75 18.64 -12.25
CA LEU A 1001 2.08 18.37 -13.66
C LEU A 1001 2.53 16.91 -13.87
N THR A 1002 3.40 16.42 -12.99
CA THR A 1002 3.90 15.03 -13.02
C THR A 1002 2.77 14.03 -12.79
N LYS A 1003 1.83 14.37 -11.90
CA LYS A 1003 0.67 13.54 -11.58
C LYS A 1003 -0.34 13.50 -12.72
N VAL A 1004 -0.72 14.64 -13.29
CA VAL A 1004 -1.59 14.73 -14.48
C VAL A 1004 -1.02 13.92 -15.65
N HIS A 1005 0.30 14.00 -15.86
CA HIS A 1005 0.97 13.19 -16.88
C HIS A 1005 0.96 11.69 -16.56
N ARG A 1006 1.23 11.29 -15.31
CA ARG A 1006 1.24 9.87 -14.90
C ARG A 1006 -0.17 9.26 -14.93
N ASP A 1007 -1.13 9.93 -14.32
CA ASP A 1007 -2.49 9.41 -14.15
C ASP A 1007 -3.24 9.40 -15.49
N GLY A 1008 -2.82 10.23 -16.46
CA GLY A 1008 -3.24 10.16 -17.86
C GLY A 1008 -2.49 9.14 -18.74
N ALA A 1009 -1.35 8.59 -18.28
CA ALA A 1009 -0.51 7.69 -19.08
C ALA A 1009 -1.13 6.32 -19.45
N PRO A 1010 -1.97 5.67 -18.60
CA PRO A 1010 -2.63 4.42 -18.96
C PRO A 1010 -3.50 4.55 -20.23
N PHE A 1011 -4.15 5.72 -20.41
CA PHE A 1011 -5.02 5.99 -21.55
C PHE A 1011 -4.23 6.16 -22.86
N ALA A 1012 -3.07 6.83 -22.80
CA ALA A 1012 -2.17 6.96 -23.94
C ALA A 1012 -1.58 5.61 -24.38
N ARG A 1013 -1.22 4.74 -23.41
CA ARG A 1013 -0.67 3.39 -23.66
C ARG A 1013 -1.71 2.44 -24.27
N ILE A 1014 -2.95 2.46 -23.79
CA ILE A 1014 -4.04 1.65 -24.36
C ILE A 1014 -4.34 2.09 -25.78
N ARG A 1015 -4.32 3.40 -26.06
CA ARG A 1015 -4.48 3.93 -27.41
C ARG A 1015 -3.34 3.52 -28.34
N GLU A 1016 -2.08 3.61 -27.91
CA GLU A 1016 -0.92 3.13 -28.69
C GLU A 1016 -1.08 1.64 -29.06
N LEU A 1017 -1.53 0.80 -28.12
CA LEU A 1017 -1.76 -0.62 -28.38
C LEU A 1017 -2.90 -0.84 -29.40
N VAL A 1018 -3.95 -0.03 -29.36
CA VAL A 1018 -5.06 -0.08 -30.33
C VAL A 1018 -4.61 0.41 -31.71
N GLU A 1019 -3.85 1.50 -31.78
CA GLU A 1019 -3.28 2.03 -33.04
C GLU A 1019 -2.33 1.02 -33.70
N ILE A 1020 -1.48 0.35 -32.91
CA ILE A 1020 -0.60 -0.73 -33.39
C ILE A 1020 -1.42 -1.92 -33.90
N ALA A 1021 -2.48 -2.32 -33.18
CA ALA A 1021 -3.35 -3.42 -33.60
C ALA A 1021 -4.09 -3.12 -34.92
N LEU A 1022 -4.55 -1.88 -35.11
CA LEU A 1022 -5.24 -1.43 -36.32
C LEU A 1022 -4.28 -1.28 -37.53
N GLN A 1023 -3.03 -0.84 -37.29
CA GLN A 1023 -1.98 -0.84 -38.31
C GLN A 1023 -1.63 -2.26 -38.76
N ASN A 1024 -1.53 -3.21 -37.82
CA ASN A 1024 -1.28 -4.62 -38.13
C ASN A 1024 -2.45 -5.27 -38.88
N ALA A 1025 -3.66 -4.70 -38.78
CA ALA A 1025 -4.85 -5.13 -39.55
C ALA A 1025 -4.96 -4.47 -40.94
N GLY A 1026 -3.96 -3.67 -41.36
CA GLY A 1026 -3.90 -3.06 -42.70
C GLY A 1026 -4.78 -1.83 -42.90
N GLN A 1027 -5.28 -1.20 -41.82
CA GLN A 1027 -6.09 0.02 -41.92
C GLN A 1027 -5.21 1.28 -41.80
N ASN A 1028 -5.32 2.18 -42.78
CA ASN A 1028 -4.63 3.47 -42.79
C ASN A 1028 -5.41 4.48 -41.94
N ILE A 1029 -4.88 4.85 -40.78
CA ILE A 1029 -5.45 5.89 -39.90
C ILE A 1029 -4.60 7.17 -40.05
N PRO A 1030 -5.20 8.37 -40.25
CA PRO A 1030 -4.45 9.61 -40.31
C PRO A 1030 -3.69 9.88 -39.00
N ARG A 1031 -2.41 10.26 -39.13
CA ARG A 1031 -1.41 10.43 -38.05
C ARG A 1031 -1.63 11.63 -37.10
N ASN A 1032 -2.84 12.19 -37.01
CA ASN A 1032 -3.09 13.35 -36.18
C ASN A 1032 -3.62 12.99 -34.78
N SER A 1033 -2.70 13.12 -33.83
CA SER A 1033 -2.83 13.06 -32.38
C SER A 1033 -4.06 13.75 -31.77
N GLU A 1034 -4.88 12.99 -31.06
CA GLU A 1034 -5.74 13.52 -30.00
C GLU A 1034 -5.47 12.76 -28.69
N ASN A 1035 -4.71 13.39 -27.80
CA ASN A 1035 -4.73 13.04 -26.38
C ASN A 1035 -6.18 13.28 -25.87
N PRO A 1036 -6.68 12.50 -24.90
CA PRO A 1036 -8.02 12.72 -24.35
C PRO A 1036 -8.18 14.19 -23.95
N VAL A 1037 -9.22 14.85 -24.46
CA VAL A 1037 -9.47 16.31 -24.33
C VAL A 1037 -9.26 16.81 -22.89
N ALA A 1038 -9.68 16.01 -21.90
CA ALA A 1038 -9.50 16.29 -20.48
C ALA A 1038 -8.03 16.29 -20.00
N GLN A 1039 -7.19 15.37 -20.49
CA GLN A 1039 -5.77 15.29 -20.11
C GLN A 1039 -4.99 16.48 -20.65
N VAL A 1040 -5.24 16.86 -21.90
CA VAL A 1040 -4.61 18.02 -22.54
C VAL A 1040 -5.00 19.30 -21.81
N ALA A 1041 -6.27 19.45 -21.44
CA ALA A 1041 -6.76 20.61 -20.71
C ALA A 1041 -6.04 20.81 -19.36
N PHE A 1042 -5.98 19.78 -18.49
CA PHE A 1042 -5.31 19.93 -17.19
C PHE A 1042 -3.79 20.12 -17.31
N HIS A 1043 -3.17 19.56 -18.36
CA HIS A 1043 -1.76 19.78 -18.65
C HIS A 1043 -1.48 21.25 -19.04
N ILE A 1044 -2.24 21.79 -20.00
CA ILE A 1044 -2.15 23.20 -20.45
C ILE A 1044 -2.37 24.15 -19.28
N MET A 1045 -3.41 23.90 -18.47
CA MET A 1045 -3.76 24.73 -17.31
C MET A 1045 -2.66 24.75 -16.25
N ALA A 1046 -1.98 23.64 -16.01
CA ALA A 1046 -0.88 23.55 -15.05
C ALA A 1046 0.44 24.11 -15.60
N LEU A 1047 0.70 23.94 -16.89
CA LEU A 1047 1.87 24.54 -17.55
C LEU A 1047 1.80 26.07 -17.51
N ALA A 1048 0.63 26.65 -17.81
CA ALA A 1048 0.40 28.08 -17.67
C ALA A 1048 0.62 28.58 -16.22
N LEU A 1049 0.14 27.83 -15.22
CA LEU A 1049 0.31 28.17 -13.80
C LEU A 1049 1.80 28.10 -13.37
N MET A 1050 2.54 27.13 -13.88
CA MET A 1050 3.98 26.98 -13.67
C MET A 1050 4.76 28.16 -14.26
N ILE A 1051 4.51 28.51 -15.53
CA ILE A 1051 5.16 29.64 -16.20
C ILE A 1051 4.89 30.95 -15.45
N ARG A 1052 3.67 31.14 -14.94
CA ARG A 1052 3.30 32.30 -14.11
C ARG A 1052 4.08 32.37 -12.80
N CYS A 1053 4.25 31.24 -12.12
CA CYS A 1053 5.02 31.14 -10.88
C CYS A 1053 6.50 31.49 -11.12
N ASP A 1054 7.10 30.90 -12.16
CA ASP A 1054 8.52 31.09 -12.50
C ASP A 1054 8.80 32.53 -12.95
N MET A 1055 7.91 33.09 -13.76
CA MET A 1055 7.99 34.48 -14.18
C MET A 1055 7.90 35.45 -12.98
N SER A 1056 7.09 35.13 -11.96
CA SER A 1056 6.97 35.95 -10.75
C SER A 1056 8.25 35.94 -9.91
N ILE A 1057 8.90 34.78 -9.77
CA ILE A 1057 10.18 34.64 -9.07
C ILE A 1057 11.28 35.39 -9.82
N LEU A 1058 11.39 35.18 -11.13
CA LEU A 1058 12.42 35.81 -11.97
C LEU A 1058 12.27 37.33 -11.98
N ALA A 1059 11.05 37.84 -12.17
CA ALA A 1059 10.80 39.28 -12.22
C ALA A 1059 11.15 40.01 -10.91
N ASP A 1060 10.68 39.46 -9.78
CA ASP A 1060 10.94 40.04 -8.46
C ASP A 1060 12.44 40.00 -8.14
N THR A 1061 13.11 38.87 -8.40
CA THR A 1061 14.55 38.74 -8.14
C THR A 1061 15.37 39.72 -9.00
N LEU A 1062 15.05 39.83 -10.29
CA LEU A 1062 15.72 40.78 -11.18
C LEU A 1062 15.52 42.23 -10.73
N LYS A 1063 14.31 42.57 -10.26
CA LYS A 1063 14.00 43.88 -9.68
C LYS A 1063 14.80 44.14 -8.42
N GLU A 1064 14.89 43.18 -7.50
CA GLU A 1064 15.65 43.34 -6.26
C GLU A 1064 17.15 43.45 -6.53
N ILE A 1065 17.73 42.59 -7.38
CA ILE A 1065 19.14 42.68 -7.80
C ILE A 1065 19.42 44.04 -8.45
N GLY A 1066 18.51 44.55 -9.28
CA GLY A 1066 18.62 45.86 -9.92
C GLY A 1066 18.73 47.03 -8.94
N LYS A 1067 18.19 46.92 -7.71
CA LYS A 1067 18.32 47.96 -6.68
C LYS A 1067 19.75 48.08 -6.12
N PHE A 1068 20.52 46.99 -6.13
CA PHE A 1068 21.90 46.97 -5.61
C PHE A 1068 22.94 47.44 -6.64
N HIS A 1069 22.52 47.61 -7.90
CA HIS A 1069 23.39 47.98 -9.01
C HIS A 1069 24.04 49.39 -8.85
N ASN A 1070 23.50 50.23 -7.95
CA ASN A 1070 24.02 51.57 -7.64
C ASN A 1070 25.08 51.60 -6.52
N ASN A 1071 25.31 50.49 -5.79
CA ASN A 1071 26.31 50.41 -4.71
C ASN A 1071 27.41 49.39 -5.06
N THR A 1072 28.49 49.86 -5.67
CA THR A 1072 29.90 49.33 -5.69
C THR A 1072 30.22 47.83 -5.87
N PHE A 1073 29.27 46.91 -6.07
CA PHE A 1073 29.52 45.50 -6.43
C PHE A 1073 28.69 45.12 -7.67
N CYS A 1074 29.17 45.49 -8.84
CA CYS A 1074 28.47 45.28 -10.10
C CYS A 1074 28.73 43.86 -10.66
N ALA A 1075 27.78 42.94 -10.46
CA ALA A 1075 27.70 41.72 -11.24
C ALA A 1075 27.14 42.05 -12.64
N LYS A 1076 27.91 41.82 -13.71
CA LYS A 1076 27.37 41.97 -15.08
C LYS A 1076 26.24 40.96 -15.28
N MET A 1077 25.03 41.39 -15.64
CA MET A 1077 23.92 40.46 -15.84
C MET A 1077 23.70 40.18 -17.33
N LYS A 1078 23.73 38.91 -17.73
CA LYS A 1078 23.44 38.47 -19.11
C LYS A 1078 22.17 37.62 -19.13
N VAL A 1079 21.11 38.20 -19.69
CA VAL A 1079 19.78 37.56 -19.76
C VAL A 1079 19.45 37.13 -21.19
N ASN A 1080 19.14 35.84 -21.39
CA ASN A 1080 18.70 35.23 -22.65
C ASN A 1080 17.55 34.24 -22.41
N PHE A 1081 16.31 34.71 -22.58
CA PHE A 1081 15.10 33.90 -22.41
C PHE A 1081 14.59 33.23 -23.70
N ARG A 1082 15.46 32.90 -24.66
CA ARG A 1082 15.02 32.29 -25.93
C ARG A 1082 14.24 30.98 -25.72
N THR A 1083 14.74 30.10 -24.85
CA THR A 1083 14.10 28.82 -24.53
C THR A 1083 12.76 29.02 -23.83
N CYS A 1084 12.68 29.93 -22.85
CA CYS A 1084 11.42 30.26 -22.16
C CYS A 1084 10.35 30.86 -23.10
N ARG A 1085 10.78 31.59 -24.13
CA ARG A 1085 9.88 32.11 -25.17
C ARG A 1085 9.33 30.99 -26.07
N SER A 1086 10.17 30.02 -26.45
CA SER A 1086 9.73 28.83 -27.19
C SER A 1086 8.71 28.00 -26.40
N GLU A 1087 8.89 27.84 -25.08
CA GLU A 1087 7.91 27.16 -24.21
C GLU A 1087 6.55 27.89 -24.17
N CYS A 1088 6.54 29.22 -24.32
CA CYS A 1088 5.29 29.98 -24.41
C CYS A 1088 4.59 29.78 -25.77
N GLU A 1089 5.34 29.66 -26.86
CA GLU A 1089 4.78 29.35 -28.19
C GLU A 1089 4.17 27.95 -28.23
N GLU A 1090 4.81 26.97 -27.58
CA GLU A 1090 4.29 25.61 -27.42
C GLU A 1090 2.97 25.61 -26.63
N LEU A 1091 2.91 26.34 -25.50
CA LEU A 1091 1.68 26.52 -24.74
C LEU A 1091 0.56 27.14 -25.60
N VAL A 1092 0.87 28.16 -26.41
CA VAL A 1092 -0.11 28.79 -27.31
C VAL A 1092 -0.60 27.78 -28.35
N HIS A 1093 0.31 27.00 -28.95
CA HIS A 1093 -0.05 25.99 -29.94
C HIS A 1093 -1.02 24.95 -29.36
N ASP A 1094 -0.68 24.38 -28.21
CA ASP A 1094 -1.49 23.36 -27.54
C ASP A 1094 -2.83 23.91 -27.07
N ALA A 1095 -2.85 25.14 -26.54
CA ALA A 1095 -4.07 25.83 -26.12
C ALA A 1095 -5.00 26.15 -27.30
N MET A 1096 -4.46 26.61 -28.43
CA MET A 1096 -5.22 26.85 -29.65
C MET A 1096 -5.79 25.55 -30.22
N LYS A 1097 -5.00 24.47 -30.20
CA LYS A 1097 -5.45 23.14 -30.64
C LYS A 1097 -6.56 22.59 -29.73
N ALA A 1098 -6.47 22.82 -28.43
CA ALA A 1098 -7.48 22.43 -27.43
C ALA A 1098 -8.68 23.40 -27.34
N LYS A 1099 -8.72 24.48 -28.14
CA LYS A 1099 -9.72 25.56 -28.07
C LYS A 1099 -9.82 26.23 -26.68
N ASP A 1100 -8.73 26.24 -25.91
CA ASP A 1100 -8.59 27.00 -24.66
C ASP A 1100 -7.95 28.37 -24.94
N TYR A 1101 -8.75 29.28 -25.49
CA TYR A 1101 -8.30 30.60 -25.90
C TYR A 1101 -7.83 31.48 -24.71
N GLU A 1102 -8.25 31.19 -23.48
CA GLU A 1102 -7.81 31.94 -22.30
C GLU A 1102 -6.33 31.66 -22.02
N ARG A 1103 -5.95 30.38 -21.98
CA ARG A 1103 -4.55 29.97 -21.79
C ARG A 1103 -3.67 30.35 -22.99
N ALA A 1104 -4.24 30.39 -24.21
CA ALA A 1104 -3.54 30.91 -25.39
C ALA A 1104 -3.20 32.41 -25.25
N VAL A 1105 -4.14 33.24 -24.81
CA VAL A 1105 -3.89 34.66 -24.53
C VAL A 1105 -2.83 34.83 -23.44
N GLU A 1106 -2.90 34.05 -22.36
CA GLU A 1106 -1.87 34.06 -21.31
C GLU A 1106 -0.49 33.69 -21.84
N GLY A 1107 -0.39 32.71 -22.73
CA GLY A 1107 0.87 32.33 -23.40
C GLY A 1107 1.49 33.48 -24.20
N HIS A 1108 0.69 34.21 -24.98
CA HIS A 1108 1.14 35.42 -25.68
C HIS A 1108 1.60 36.53 -24.71
N VAL A 1109 0.88 36.72 -23.59
CA VAL A 1109 1.25 37.69 -22.54
C VAL A 1109 2.56 37.29 -21.85
N PHE A 1110 2.77 36.01 -21.53
CA PHE A 1110 4.01 35.51 -20.94
C PHE A 1110 5.21 35.71 -21.88
N PHE A 1111 5.03 35.41 -23.18
CA PHE A 1111 6.06 35.65 -24.19
C PHE A 1111 6.51 37.12 -24.20
N ALA A 1112 5.55 38.04 -24.26
CA ALA A 1112 5.82 39.48 -24.29
C ALA A 1112 6.44 39.99 -22.96
N ARG A 1113 6.11 39.38 -21.80
CA ARG A 1113 6.77 39.69 -20.51
C ARG A 1113 8.24 39.27 -20.49
N TYR A 1114 8.60 38.10 -21.03
CA TYR A 1114 10.00 37.72 -21.16
C TYR A 1114 10.78 38.67 -22.10
N CYS A 1115 10.14 39.16 -23.17
CA CYS A 1115 10.70 40.21 -24.02
C CYS A 1115 10.93 41.52 -23.24
N ALA A 1116 9.96 41.95 -22.44
CA ALA A 1116 10.09 43.15 -21.59
C ALA A 1116 11.26 43.03 -20.59
N MET A 1117 11.38 41.89 -19.89
CA MET A 1117 12.48 41.64 -18.96
C MET A 1117 13.85 41.67 -19.66
N LYS A 1118 13.96 41.11 -20.87
CA LYS A 1118 15.20 41.15 -21.67
C LYS A 1118 15.59 42.59 -22.04
N LEU A 1119 14.61 43.41 -22.40
CA LEU A 1119 14.82 44.83 -22.75
C LEU A 1119 15.28 45.67 -21.56
N SER A 1120 14.91 45.31 -20.32
CA SER A 1120 15.33 46.03 -19.12
C SER A 1120 16.82 45.87 -18.76
N PHE A 1121 17.51 44.83 -19.25
CA PHE A 1121 18.88 44.49 -18.82
C PHE A 1121 19.93 44.37 -19.95
N ASN A 1122 19.55 44.36 -21.23
CA ASN A 1122 20.50 44.27 -22.37
C ASN A 1122 20.15 45.29 -23.49
N PRO A 1123 20.60 46.55 -23.39
CA PRO A 1123 20.24 47.60 -24.33
C PRO A 1123 21.22 47.66 -25.52
N ASP A 1124 21.22 46.66 -26.40
CA ASP A 1124 21.81 46.82 -27.74
C ASP A 1124 20.73 47.22 -28.76
N LEU A 1125 20.97 48.25 -29.57
CA LEU A 1125 20.01 48.84 -30.51
C LEU A 1125 19.49 47.82 -31.55
N LYS A 1126 20.32 46.88 -32.00
CA LYS A 1126 19.87 45.80 -32.92
C LYS A 1126 18.93 44.84 -32.19
N THR A 1127 19.30 44.41 -31.00
CA THR A 1127 18.50 43.50 -30.16
C THR A 1127 17.17 44.12 -29.75
N VAL A 1128 17.15 45.41 -29.43
CA VAL A 1128 15.94 46.15 -29.05
C VAL A 1128 14.92 46.20 -30.19
N ARG A 1129 15.36 46.40 -31.45
CA ARG A 1129 14.45 46.44 -32.61
C ARG A 1129 13.78 45.08 -32.84
N THR A 1130 14.57 44.00 -32.86
CA THR A 1130 14.06 42.63 -33.10
C THR A 1130 13.14 42.14 -31.97
N VAL A 1131 13.51 42.37 -30.72
CA VAL A 1131 12.69 41.93 -29.58
C VAL A 1131 11.39 42.74 -29.49
N LYS A 1132 11.40 44.03 -29.84
CA LYS A 1132 10.18 44.83 -29.92
C LYS A 1132 9.25 44.33 -31.03
N SER A 1133 9.75 44.06 -32.24
CA SER A 1133 8.91 43.54 -33.33
C SER A 1133 8.28 42.18 -33.00
N GLU A 1134 9.05 41.25 -32.43
CA GLU A 1134 8.54 39.95 -31.97
C GLU A 1134 7.46 40.13 -30.90
N SER A 1135 7.68 41.01 -29.92
CA SER A 1135 6.71 41.24 -28.84
C SER A 1135 5.41 41.89 -29.32
N THR A 1136 5.47 42.80 -30.31
CA THR A 1136 4.28 43.45 -30.87
C THR A 1136 3.37 42.45 -31.56
N LEU A 1137 3.94 41.50 -32.33
CA LEU A 1137 3.15 40.44 -32.99
C LEU A 1137 2.35 39.60 -31.99
N HIS A 1138 2.96 39.20 -30.86
CA HIS A 1138 2.25 38.43 -29.83
C HIS A 1138 1.20 39.27 -29.09
N ILE A 1139 1.43 40.58 -28.90
CA ILE A 1139 0.46 41.49 -28.31
C ILE A 1139 -0.76 41.67 -29.24
N GLU A 1140 -0.52 41.86 -30.53
CA GLU A 1140 -1.58 41.95 -31.55
C GLU A 1140 -2.40 40.66 -31.59
N ALA A 1141 -1.75 39.50 -31.64
CA ALA A 1141 -2.42 38.20 -31.59
C ALA A 1141 -3.26 38.02 -30.30
N ALA A 1142 -2.77 38.46 -29.14
CA ALA A 1142 -3.52 38.42 -27.89
C ALA A 1142 -4.76 39.35 -27.92
N TYR A 1143 -4.63 40.55 -28.50
CA TYR A 1143 -5.76 41.46 -28.70
C TYR A 1143 -6.79 40.87 -29.66
N ASP A 1144 -6.35 40.25 -30.75
CA ASP A 1144 -7.23 39.62 -31.73
C ASP A 1144 -8.01 38.47 -31.11
N LEU A 1145 -7.36 37.58 -30.34
CA LEU A 1145 -8.04 36.52 -29.58
C LEU A 1145 -9.06 37.08 -28.58
N CYS A 1146 -8.70 38.13 -27.83
CA CYS A 1146 -9.61 38.80 -26.89
C CYS A 1146 -10.81 39.45 -27.60
N LYS A 1147 -10.61 39.97 -28.82
CA LYS A 1147 -11.64 40.62 -29.63
C LYS A 1147 -12.56 39.60 -30.31
N MET A 1148 -12.00 38.50 -30.82
CA MET A 1148 -12.74 37.45 -31.52
C MET A 1148 -13.59 36.57 -30.59
N HIS A 1149 -13.07 36.18 -29.41
CA HIS A 1149 -13.71 35.15 -28.57
C HIS A 1149 -14.52 35.68 -27.37
N GLY A 1150 -14.47 36.98 -27.05
CA GLY A 1150 -15.39 37.67 -26.12
C GLY A 1150 -15.47 37.08 -24.68
N GLY A 1151 -16.40 37.58 -23.85
CA GLY A 1151 -16.68 37.00 -22.52
C GLY A 1151 -15.63 37.27 -21.42
N LYS A 1152 -15.30 36.25 -20.60
CA LYS A 1152 -14.30 36.36 -19.51
C LYS A 1152 -12.90 36.71 -20.00
N ILE A 1153 -12.56 36.39 -21.25
CA ILE A 1153 -11.26 36.70 -21.87
C ILE A 1153 -11.04 38.22 -21.99
N ARG A 1154 -12.11 39.02 -22.04
CA ARG A 1154 -12.02 40.50 -22.03
C ARG A 1154 -11.33 41.04 -20.78
N THR A 1155 -11.36 40.32 -19.67
CA THR A 1155 -10.66 40.69 -18.43
C THR A 1155 -9.13 40.62 -18.57
N LEU A 1156 -8.59 39.89 -19.55
CA LEU A 1156 -7.15 39.82 -19.85
C LEU A 1156 -6.64 41.04 -20.62
N ILE A 1157 -7.53 41.89 -21.16
CA ILE A 1157 -7.13 43.07 -21.91
C ILE A 1157 -6.30 44.03 -21.04
N SER A 1158 -6.57 44.11 -19.73
CA SER A 1158 -5.74 44.89 -18.81
C SER A 1158 -4.31 44.33 -18.73
N GLU A 1159 -4.16 43.01 -18.62
CA GLU A 1159 -2.86 42.34 -18.58
C GLU A 1159 -2.07 42.49 -19.89
N VAL A 1160 -2.76 42.45 -21.04
CA VAL A 1160 -2.17 42.71 -22.37
C VAL A 1160 -1.71 44.17 -22.47
N ARG A 1161 -2.53 45.14 -22.03
CA ARG A 1161 -2.18 46.58 -22.00
C ARG A 1161 -1.00 46.87 -21.08
N ASP A 1162 -0.93 46.23 -19.92
CA ASP A 1162 0.15 46.45 -18.95
C ASP A 1162 1.51 45.97 -19.48
N VAL A 1163 1.50 44.85 -20.20
CA VAL A 1163 2.69 44.35 -20.90
C VAL A 1163 3.09 45.24 -22.07
N GLU A 1164 2.12 45.72 -22.85
CA GLU A 1164 2.37 46.66 -23.94
C GLU A 1164 3.01 47.96 -23.42
N ARG A 1165 2.54 48.49 -22.28
CA ARG A 1165 3.15 49.65 -21.60
C ARG A 1165 4.57 49.35 -21.13
N SER A 1166 4.81 48.16 -20.57
CA SER A 1166 6.14 47.73 -20.10
C SER A 1166 7.15 47.65 -21.24
N ILE A 1167 6.75 47.23 -22.44
CA ILE A 1167 7.61 47.20 -23.63
C ILE A 1167 7.86 48.61 -24.20
N LYS A 1168 6.91 49.54 -24.03
CA LYS A 1168 7.02 50.96 -24.42
C LYS A 1168 7.83 51.82 -23.44
N GLY A 1169 8.39 51.23 -22.37
CA GLY A 1169 9.32 51.90 -21.45
C GLY A 1169 8.72 52.31 -20.10
N ALA A 1170 7.52 51.86 -19.75
CA ALA A 1170 6.98 52.03 -18.40
C ALA A 1170 7.63 51.05 -17.40
N THR A 1171 7.74 51.47 -16.13
CA THR A 1171 8.24 50.63 -15.02
C THR A 1171 7.49 49.31 -14.94
N PHE A 1172 8.24 48.20 -14.82
CA PHE A 1172 7.70 46.85 -14.68
C PHE A 1172 6.76 46.77 -13.45
N LEU A 1173 5.45 46.72 -13.68
CA LEU A 1173 4.43 46.52 -12.66
C LEU A 1173 3.89 45.09 -12.80
N GLN A 1174 4.01 44.31 -11.73
CA GLN A 1174 3.50 42.94 -11.67
C GLN A 1174 1.97 43.00 -11.51
N SER A 1175 1.22 42.53 -12.50
CA SER A 1175 -0.24 42.41 -12.37
C SER A 1175 -0.56 41.28 -11.39
N ILE A 1176 -1.20 41.64 -10.27
CA ILE A 1176 -1.76 40.73 -9.28
C ILE A 1176 -2.90 39.96 -9.96
N ILE A 1177 -3.03 38.65 -9.69
CA ILE A 1177 -4.20 37.87 -10.15
C ILE A 1177 -5.46 38.60 -9.64
N SER A 1178 -6.38 38.95 -10.54
CA SER A 1178 -7.62 39.61 -10.12
C SER A 1178 -8.36 38.69 -9.14
N GLN A 1179 -8.70 39.22 -7.96
CA GLN A 1179 -9.43 38.51 -6.90
C GLN A 1179 -10.72 37.87 -7.44
N GLU A 1180 -11.34 38.50 -8.44
CA GLU A 1180 -12.47 37.99 -9.22
C GLU A 1180 -12.16 36.68 -9.97
N ARG A 1181 -10.94 36.49 -10.49
CA ARG A 1181 -10.52 35.23 -11.14
C ARG A 1181 -10.37 34.10 -10.13
N CYS A 1182 -9.81 34.40 -8.95
CA CYS A 1182 -9.74 33.43 -7.85
C CYS A 1182 -11.15 33.02 -7.40
N SER A 1183 -12.08 33.97 -7.25
CA SER A 1183 -13.47 33.67 -6.88
C SER A 1183 -14.20 32.83 -7.95
N VAL A 1184 -13.94 33.09 -9.24
CA VAL A 1184 -14.51 32.31 -10.35
C VAL A 1184 -13.93 30.89 -10.41
N ILE A 1185 -12.62 30.73 -10.23
CA ILE A 1185 -11.97 29.41 -10.18
C ILE A 1185 -12.37 28.64 -8.92
N MET A 1186 -12.55 29.34 -7.79
CA MET A 1186 -13.11 28.76 -6.56
C MET A 1186 -14.56 28.29 -6.76
N ALA A 1187 -15.41 29.10 -7.40
CA ALA A 1187 -16.78 28.72 -7.71
C ALA A 1187 -16.82 27.50 -8.65
N MET A 1188 -15.98 27.49 -9.68
CA MET A 1188 -15.83 26.33 -10.58
C MET A 1188 -15.32 25.08 -9.83
N SER A 1189 -14.34 25.21 -8.93
CA SER A 1189 -13.81 24.09 -8.14
C SER A 1189 -14.80 23.55 -7.10
N LYS A 1190 -15.62 24.42 -6.50
CA LYS A 1190 -16.68 24.04 -5.56
C LYS A 1190 -17.85 23.35 -6.26
N GLU A 1191 -18.20 23.78 -7.47
CA GLU A 1191 -19.23 23.11 -8.29
C GLU A 1191 -18.72 21.79 -8.89
N LEU A 1192 -17.47 21.73 -9.34
CA LEU A 1192 -16.79 20.50 -9.79
C LEU A 1192 -16.66 19.44 -8.68
N GLY A 1193 -16.62 19.87 -7.41
CA GLY A 1193 -16.43 19.00 -6.24
C GLY A 1193 -17.70 18.56 -5.51
N ARG A 1194 -18.88 19.13 -5.81
CA ARG A 1194 -20.12 18.87 -5.06
C ARG A 1194 -21.16 17.99 -5.75
N GLY A 1195 -21.02 17.68 -7.04
CA GLY A 1195 -21.87 16.66 -7.69
C GLY A 1195 -23.38 16.96 -7.79
N ILE A 1196 -23.84 18.20 -7.57
CA ILE A 1196 -25.29 18.54 -7.49
C ILE A 1196 -25.78 19.40 -8.69
N GLY A 1197 -25.00 19.53 -9.77
CA GLY A 1197 -25.40 20.29 -10.97
C GLY A 1197 -25.43 19.45 -12.25
N GLN A 1198 -26.39 19.70 -13.13
CA GLN A 1198 -26.49 19.03 -14.44
C GLN A 1198 -25.44 19.58 -15.41
N TRP A 1199 -24.67 18.70 -16.08
CA TRP A 1199 -23.60 19.09 -17.03
C TRP A 1199 -24.09 19.24 -18.47
N TYR A 1200 -23.59 20.27 -19.15
CA TYR A 1200 -23.90 20.64 -20.53
C TYR A 1200 -22.62 21.06 -21.26
N THR A 1201 -22.62 21.01 -22.59
CA THR A 1201 -21.57 21.58 -23.44
C THR A 1201 -22.14 22.69 -24.30
N CYS A 1202 -21.42 23.79 -24.48
CA CYS A 1202 -21.83 24.82 -25.44
C CYS A 1202 -21.63 24.32 -26.89
N ALA A 1203 -22.11 25.07 -27.88
CA ALA A 1203 -21.92 24.76 -29.31
C ALA A 1203 -20.46 24.56 -29.76
N ASN A 1204 -19.50 25.01 -28.96
CA ASN A 1204 -18.06 24.87 -29.23
C ASN A 1204 -17.37 23.80 -28.36
N GLY A 1205 -18.11 23.05 -27.54
CA GLY A 1205 -17.58 21.93 -26.73
C GLY A 1205 -17.09 22.30 -25.32
N HIS A 1206 -17.30 23.54 -24.86
CA HIS A 1206 -16.91 23.95 -23.50
C HIS A 1206 -17.93 23.48 -22.44
N PRO A 1207 -17.50 22.78 -21.38
CA PRO A 1207 -18.41 22.25 -20.36
C PRO A 1207 -18.91 23.34 -19.40
N PHE A 1208 -20.19 23.29 -19.03
CA PHE A 1208 -20.83 24.16 -18.03
C PHE A 1208 -21.91 23.40 -17.25
N SER A 1209 -22.25 23.88 -16.05
CA SER A 1209 -23.28 23.32 -15.17
C SER A 1209 -24.49 24.26 -15.03
N VAL A 1210 -25.69 23.72 -14.84
CA VAL A 1210 -26.89 24.48 -14.42
C VAL A 1210 -27.16 24.11 -12.95
N GLY A 1211 -27.14 25.10 -12.07
CA GLY A 1211 -27.05 24.91 -10.61
C GLY A 1211 -28.36 24.65 -9.85
N GLU A 1212 -29.52 24.84 -10.49
CA GLU A 1212 -30.83 24.57 -9.88
C GLU A 1212 -31.47 23.31 -10.50
N TYR A 1213 -32.21 22.53 -9.70
CA TYR A 1213 -32.86 21.26 -10.09
C TYR A 1213 -33.87 21.38 -11.26
N GLY A 1214 -34.12 22.59 -11.78
CA GLY A 1214 -34.93 22.86 -12.97
C GLY A 1214 -34.07 23.14 -14.19
N LEU A 1215 -34.31 22.39 -15.28
CA LEU A 1215 -33.76 22.61 -16.63
C LEU A 1215 -33.66 24.09 -17.03
N ALA A 1216 -32.70 24.44 -17.89
CA ALA A 1216 -32.37 25.82 -18.27
C ALA A 1216 -33.59 26.76 -18.46
N MET A 1217 -33.79 27.67 -17.51
CA MET A 1217 -34.87 28.67 -17.47
C MET A 1217 -34.41 30.08 -17.87
N GLN A 1218 -33.10 30.26 -18.05
CA GLN A 1218 -32.51 31.52 -18.45
C GLN A 1218 -31.42 31.28 -19.50
N VAL A 1219 -31.40 32.13 -20.52
CA VAL A 1219 -30.31 32.16 -21.49
C VAL A 1219 -29.16 32.94 -20.89
N ALA A 1220 -28.01 32.28 -20.81
CA ALA A 1220 -26.73 32.88 -20.43
C ALA A 1220 -25.75 32.79 -21.62
N ARG A 1221 -24.54 33.33 -21.44
CA ARG A 1221 -23.48 33.21 -22.45
C ARG A 1221 -22.31 32.43 -21.90
N CYS A 1222 -21.75 31.55 -22.73
CA CYS A 1222 -20.59 30.74 -22.38
C CYS A 1222 -19.49 31.69 -21.92
N PRO A 1223 -18.97 31.52 -20.70
CA PRO A 1223 -17.96 32.43 -20.18
C PRO A 1223 -16.65 32.38 -20.98
N GLN A 1224 -16.40 31.29 -21.72
CA GLN A 1224 -15.18 31.04 -22.49
C GLN A 1224 -15.26 31.48 -23.97
N CYS A 1225 -16.38 31.22 -24.67
CA CYS A 1225 -16.50 31.52 -26.10
C CYS A 1225 -17.68 32.43 -26.46
N GLY A 1226 -18.48 32.86 -25.48
CA GLY A 1226 -19.60 33.77 -25.70
C GLY A 1226 -20.81 33.17 -26.44
N ALA A 1227 -20.74 31.90 -26.86
CA ALA A 1227 -21.86 31.18 -27.43
C ALA A 1227 -23.06 31.17 -26.46
N PRO A 1228 -24.30 31.26 -26.94
CA PRO A 1228 -25.46 31.15 -26.07
C PRO A 1228 -25.43 29.78 -25.35
N ILE A 1229 -25.62 29.81 -24.04
CA ILE A 1229 -25.72 28.63 -23.16
C ILE A 1229 -26.97 28.76 -22.30
N GLY A 1230 -27.42 27.65 -21.71
CA GLY A 1230 -28.73 27.63 -21.07
C GLY A 1230 -29.84 27.66 -22.12
N GLY A 1231 -30.96 28.30 -21.80
CA GLY A 1231 -32.23 28.06 -22.49
C GLY A 1231 -33.41 28.81 -21.87
N LEU A 1232 -34.55 28.84 -22.57
CA LEU A 1232 -35.85 29.28 -22.04
C LEU A 1232 -36.82 28.10 -22.16
N ASP A 1233 -37.83 28.04 -21.31
CA ASP A 1233 -38.86 26.99 -21.31
C ASP A 1233 -38.28 25.56 -21.33
N HIS A 1234 -37.20 25.36 -20.57
CA HIS A 1234 -36.50 24.08 -20.47
C HIS A 1234 -35.85 23.57 -21.78
N GLN A 1235 -35.80 24.39 -22.84
CA GLN A 1235 -35.12 24.08 -24.09
C GLN A 1235 -33.77 24.76 -24.20
N LEU A 1236 -32.72 23.98 -24.48
CA LEU A 1236 -31.37 24.50 -24.68
C LEU A 1236 -31.27 25.33 -25.96
N THR A 1237 -30.39 26.31 -25.91
CA THR A 1237 -29.99 27.12 -27.07
C THR A 1237 -29.31 26.26 -28.14
N GLN A 1238 -29.53 26.62 -29.41
CA GLN A 1238 -29.11 25.82 -30.58
C GLN A 1238 -27.59 25.53 -30.56
N GLY A 1239 -27.22 24.26 -30.57
CA GLY A 1239 -25.83 23.79 -30.49
C GLY A 1239 -25.33 23.50 -29.05
N ALA A 1240 -26.03 23.96 -28.00
CA ALA A 1240 -25.74 23.50 -26.65
C ALA A 1240 -26.34 22.10 -26.42
N GLY A 1241 -25.49 21.15 -26.01
CA GLY A 1241 -25.85 19.75 -25.80
C GLY A 1241 -25.91 19.44 -24.30
N ARG A 1242 -26.95 18.71 -23.87
CA ARG A 1242 -27.02 18.13 -22.53
C ARG A 1242 -26.09 16.92 -22.49
N VAL A 1243 -25.25 16.83 -21.47
CA VAL A 1243 -24.48 15.60 -21.22
C VAL A 1243 -25.44 14.63 -20.53
N GLU A 1244 -26.33 14.00 -21.31
CA GLU A 1244 -27.53 13.30 -20.80
C GLU A 1244 -27.24 12.10 -19.87
N ASP A 1245 -25.99 11.67 -19.76
CA ASP A 1245 -25.59 10.49 -18.99
C ASP A 1245 -25.27 10.74 -17.52
N ILE A 1246 -24.82 11.94 -17.15
CA ILE A 1246 -24.41 12.19 -15.74
C ILE A 1246 -25.64 12.31 -14.82
N ASN A 1247 -26.79 12.73 -15.35
CA ASN A 1247 -27.98 13.01 -14.55
C ASN A 1247 -28.92 11.81 -14.34
N LYS A 1248 -28.90 10.81 -15.24
CA LYS A 1248 -29.71 9.59 -15.03
C LYS A 1248 -29.11 8.69 -13.94
N GLU A 1249 -27.80 8.77 -13.68
CA GLU A 1249 -27.11 8.03 -12.62
C GLU A 1249 -27.26 8.67 -11.23
N LEU A 1250 -27.36 10.00 -11.14
CA LEU A 1250 -27.52 10.70 -9.85
C LEU A 1250 -28.90 10.48 -9.22
N VAL A 1251 -29.97 10.32 -10.03
CA VAL A 1251 -31.32 10.00 -9.54
C VAL A 1251 -31.41 8.55 -9.04
N ALA A 1252 -30.58 7.64 -9.54
CA ALA A 1252 -30.56 6.24 -9.10
C ALA A 1252 -29.84 6.04 -7.76
N LEU A 1253 -28.95 6.97 -7.37
CA LEU A 1253 -28.20 6.93 -6.11
C LEU A 1253 -28.92 7.59 -4.92
N ASP A 1254 -30.01 8.33 -5.17
CA ASP A 1254 -30.80 9.01 -4.12
C ASP A 1254 -32.01 8.18 -3.63
N LEU A 1255 -32.19 6.94 -4.12
CA LEU A 1255 -33.25 6.02 -3.67
C LEU A 1255 -32.79 5.01 -2.59
N GLU A 1256 -31.54 5.06 -2.14
CA GLU A 1256 -31.03 4.24 -1.02
C GLU A 1256 -30.90 5.03 0.30
N ASN A 1257 -31.32 6.30 0.34
CA ASN A 1257 -31.44 7.10 1.57
C ASN A 1257 -32.89 7.53 1.86
N GLN A 1258 -33.82 6.56 1.82
CA GLN A 1258 -35.07 6.57 2.59
C GLN A 1258 -35.33 5.20 3.21
#